data_AF-A0AAN7SUV0-F1
#
_entry.id   AF-A0AAN7SUV0-F1
#
_cell.length_a   1.000
_cell.length_b   1.000
_cell.length_c   1.000
_cell.angle_alpha   90.00
_cell.angle_beta   90.00
_cell.angle_gamma   90.00
#
_symmetry.space_group_name_H-M   'P 1'
#
loop_
_entity.id
_entity.type
_entity.pdbx_description
1 polymer ?
#
loop_
_entity_poly.entity_id
_entity_poly.type
_entity_poly.pdbx_seq_one_letter_code
_entity_poly.pdbx_strand_id
1 'polypeptide(L)'
;MAPKFKEGDVVFSFNGRWISYVHTALAYVAFLGALFVGMWLHYHKIVENEYYGYPDEWFPSVSATIGDRYPERSVFMVGIALTSGPRFALVSLYYFLTARPNSSLPKIVFWVGVFRTLTCGGWTYVTSTDDHNWHDIFMISYLVATLPWTLGCLALSPPNPISVKYRKILAGLFFGTLVPLIYFFIQHKVHKVAGAYTIYAFFEWALILFDVGFDAVTVYDFSSFEIVVRDVKGLSRGDQKLLKDDIKEKERNQPVIQASTFDGPYNWYNLSIALADIYNGFVFWSVLTSLGLLVWYFPLWHMGISGYEVAVMSTLSPLLLGIPQIRVLAIKYNRWLHYSSVIPGLLAWQVTDQVNRLGMVSLAVWQGSMAWTAMWFAERNDSGRLQARVLAWMVGLVLSSIAKFACYSNNPVWPVMKAENGGWNWTGFLLAIPAVWHATRPVTTSGGDLVARQVKRGSGLMAGVGFGGLMFALHSLLSDSSTMISWTWTGYPVNGPQQVPHGAVTILAMAVGLLIGVSSPKILGSWTAYGIGSVGAMFLTYYQDWAGYYGGLVFTVYVCGVAPVLIKSAVQHNPAVAFGFGFFIYNLMVLFHVWVVAYAFVPGGPLVREHTDWVMISTMLQIGNGVFSALTTNSHSGERAAKVPRGRKQIAYYLHILFVLQLLAMSLTYLRFPTNNYQPFHPEEKSLTAGIWTIHFSLDNDMWSSERRMAQAIRELEIDVIGLLESDTQRIIMGNRDTMQYLAEDLGMYVDYGPGPNLHTWGAALLSKFPILNSTHHLLPSPVGELAPAIEATLDVYGTQLDVFVFHSGQEEDPEDRRQQSEYLARIMAATPRPAILLSYLIVKPGEGNYHTYSGPKSGMHDIDRSDWDRWCEYILYKDIKRTGYARVSRGTITDTEIQVGKFVVGQPADYSDTRISEDQVSPGLRFPAMFRGSRAIKIPTSRLKNESFNTPSHRRPKRSDRMQRDDSGTEGSSSSFDTTPASMLASDRREATLLRTSQTIASPANIQPPTYTFTAQAEAHTSQRKDKHRAIYDVRPPESVPVTTLQSTYDYTSPLSPSMLSSSSYKSINLTNHMSGPDEPARIITYTKHSQGFTWNDELFLPSYLVGRRYRGSKARRRWGQDDEDDMDIDEGDLPFDEEVDRCPVADIFVTDEEAAAMLP
;
A
#
# COMPACT_ATOMS: atom_id res chain seq x y z
N MET A 1 -7.94 69.61 10.64
CA MET A 1 -9.25 68.93 10.62
C MET A 1 -9.00 67.43 10.47
N ALA A 2 -9.73 66.56 11.17
CA ALA A 2 -9.63 65.12 10.94
C ALA A 2 -10.40 64.74 9.65
N PRO A 3 -9.90 63.82 8.80
CA PRO A 3 -10.65 63.34 7.66
C PRO A 3 -11.86 62.54 8.13
N LYS A 4 -13.05 62.84 7.60
CA LYS A 4 -14.24 62.00 7.76
C LYS A 4 -14.05 60.71 6.94
N PHE A 5 -13.47 59.69 7.57
CA PHE A 5 -13.51 58.33 7.03
C PHE A 5 -14.98 57.91 6.87
N LYS A 6 -15.34 57.38 5.70
CA LYS A 6 -16.63 56.70 5.53
C LYS A 6 -16.66 55.48 6.45
N GLU A 7 -17.81 55.23 7.06
CA GLU A 7 -18.03 54.07 7.91
C GLU A 7 -18.12 52.81 7.03
N GLY A 8 -16.97 52.16 6.82
CA GLY A 8 -16.90 50.83 6.22
C GLY A 8 -17.13 49.73 7.27
N ASP A 9 -17.91 48.72 6.89
CA ASP A 9 -18.29 47.59 7.76
C ASP A 9 -17.07 46.87 8.36
N VAL A 10 -17.24 46.37 9.59
CA VAL A 10 -16.26 45.50 10.26
C VAL A 10 -16.42 44.07 9.73
N VAL A 11 -15.37 43.54 9.12
CA VAL A 11 -15.31 42.14 8.64
C VAL A 11 -14.94 41.20 9.78
N PHE A 12 -13.97 41.61 10.58
CA PHE A 12 -13.41 40.86 11.69
C PHE A 12 -12.77 41.82 12.69
N SER A 13 -12.90 41.54 13.97
CA SER A 13 -12.27 42.31 15.03
C SER A 13 -11.83 41.40 16.17
N PHE A 14 -10.67 41.67 16.74
CA PHE A 14 -10.13 40.93 17.87
C PHE A 14 -9.27 41.83 18.76
N ASN A 15 -9.25 41.54 20.06
CA ASN A 15 -8.48 42.33 21.02
C ASN A 15 -6.97 42.05 20.90
N GLY A 16 -6.14 43.10 20.96
CA GLY A 16 -4.70 43.04 20.71
C GLY A 16 -3.92 42.11 21.65
N ARG A 17 -4.46 41.83 22.86
CA ARG A 17 -3.90 40.85 23.81
C ARG A 17 -3.62 39.47 23.21
N TRP A 18 -4.35 39.06 22.17
CA TRP A 18 -4.13 37.79 21.48
C TRP A 18 -2.77 37.70 20.79
N ILE A 19 -2.22 38.81 20.28
CA ILE A 19 -0.90 38.81 19.65
C ILE A 19 0.20 38.52 20.68
N SER A 20 0.11 39.13 21.86
CA SER A 20 1.02 38.85 22.98
C SER A 20 0.89 37.41 23.47
N TYR A 21 -0.32 36.86 23.57
CA TYR A 21 -0.51 35.45 23.91
C TYR A 21 0.09 34.50 22.87
N VAL A 22 -0.17 34.72 21.58
CA VAL A 22 0.34 33.86 20.49
C VAL A 22 1.86 33.95 20.37
N HIS A 23 2.44 35.14 20.48
CA HIS A 23 3.90 35.34 20.58
C HIS A 23 4.49 34.51 21.74
N THR A 24 3.95 34.65 22.94
CA THR A 24 4.47 34.02 24.16
C THR A 24 4.33 32.50 24.12
N ALA A 25 3.19 32.00 23.64
CA ALA A 25 2.95 30.57 23.50
C ALA A 25 3.88 29.92 22.46
N LEU A 26 4.02 30.51 21.27
CA LEU A 26 4.87 29.97 20.22
C LEU A 26 6.36 30.02 20.60
N ALA A 27 6.80 31.10 21.26
CA ALA A 27 8.17 31.22 21.77
C ALA A 27 8.49 30.11 22.79
N TYR A 28 7.64 29.92 23.83
CA TYR A 28 7.87 28.85 24.80
C TYR A 28 7.72 27.44 24.20
N VAL A 29 6.83 27.23 23.23
CA VAL A 29 6.72 25.95 22.52
C VAL A 29 7.96 25.66 21.67
N ALA A 30 8.60 26.66 21.06
CA ALA A 30 9.86 26.50 20.34
C ALA A 30 10.98 26.01 21.27
N PHE A 31 11.18 26.70 22.39
CA PHE A 31 12.24 26.41 23.35
C PHE A 31 12.00 25.10 24.13
N LEU A 32 10.80 24.88 24.66
CA LEU A 32 10.47 23.66 25.42
C LEU A 32 10.31 22.43 24.50
N GLY A 33 9.85 22.63 23.26
CA GLY A 33 9.75 21.57 22.25
C GLY A 33 11.12 21.06 21.84
N ALA A 34 12.09 21.95 21.61
CA ALA A 34 13.47 21.58 21.34
C ALA A 34 14.10 20.85 22.53
N LEU A 35 13.93 21.36 23.76
CA LEU A 35 14.42 20.71 24.98
C LEU A 35 13.85 19.31 25.18
N PHE A 36 12.54 19.13 25.00
CA PHE A 36 11.90 17.81 25.14
C PHE A 36 12.43 16.82 24.09
N VAL A 37 12.56 17.24 22.83
CA VAL A 37 13.03 16.37 21.74
C VAL A 37 14.52 16.03 21.90
N GLY A 38 15.36 17.01 22.28
CA GLY A 38 16.79 16.79 22.54
C GLY A 38 17.02 15.90 23.75
N MET A 39 16.27 16.08 24.85
CA MET A 39 16.34 15.18 26.02
C MET A 39 15.82 13.76 25.70
N TRP A 40 14.89 13.61 24.76
CA TRP A 40 14.36 12.29 24.36
C TRP A 40 15.30 11.52 23.42
N LEU A 41 15.98 12.21 22.49
CA LEU A 41 16.79 11.56 21.44
C LEU A 41 18.30 11.62 21.68
N HIS A 42 18.80 12.70 22.26
CA HIS A 42 20.23 13.04 22.25
C HIS A 42 20.81 13.44 23.61
N TYR A 43 20.11 13.18 24.71
CA TYR A 43 20.46 13.58 26.09
C TYR A 43 21.97 13.65 26.38
N HIS A 44 22.68 12.52 26.30
CA HIS A 44 24.12 12.46 26.62
C HIS A 44 25.02 13.36 25.75
N LYS A 45 24.58 13.74 24.53
CA LYS A 45 25.32 14.59 23.59
C LYS A 45 25.04 16.08 23.77
N ILE A 46 23.90 16.45 24.38
CA ILE A 46 23.52 17.86 24.60
C ILE A 46 23.88 18.36 26.01
N VAL A 47 24.18 17.45 26.95
CA VAL A 47 24.75 17.77 28.27
C VAL A 47 26.27 17.74 28.30
N GLU A 48 26.92 17.34 27.21
CA GLU A 48 28.37 17.30 27.06
C GLU A 48 28.96 18.69 26.78
N ASN A 49 30.13 19.00 27.36
CA ASN A 49 30.90 20.20 27.08
C ASN A 49 32.37 19.86 26.73
N GLU A 50 33.19 20.88 26.45
CA GLU A 50 34.61 20.73 26.05
C GLU A 50 35.49 19.87 26.99
N TYR A 51 35.08 19.64 28.25
CA TYR A 51 35.90 19.01 29.29
C TYR A 51 35.16 17.92 30.08
N TYR A 52 33.83 18.00 30.20
CA TYR A 52 33.01 17.11 31.05
C TYR A 52 31.69 16.75 30.36
N GLY A 53 31.09 15.64 30.78
CA GLY A 53 29.76 15.19 30.35
C GLY A 53 29.08 14.43 31.48
N TYR A 54 28.04 13.65 31.16
CA TYR A 54 27.32 12.84 32.15
C TYR A 54 28.25 11.83 32.84
N PRO A 55 28.24 11.70 34.19
CA PRO A 55 27.25 12.23 35.13
C PRO A 55 27.55 13.62 35.73
N ASP A 56 28.75 14.16 35.54
CA ASP A 56 29.14 15.46 36.13
C ASP A 56 28.31 16.62 35.57
N GLU A 57 27.96 16.54 34.29
CA GLU A 57 27.07 17.46 33.59
C GLU A 57 25.80 16.73 33.14
N TRP A 58 24.63 17.29 33.50
CA TRP A 58 23.35 16.58 33.40
C TRP A 58 22.16 17.45 32.95
N PHE A 59 22.37 18.76 32.73
CA PHE A 59 21.36 19.63 32.12
C PHE A 59 21.96 20.41 30.94
N PRO A 60 21.30 20.45 29.76
CA PRO A 60 21.91 20.98 28.54
C PRO A 60 21.82 22.51 28.47
N SER A 61 22.84 23.14 27.86
CA SER A 61 22.74 24.55 27.48
C SER A 61 21.68 24.78 26.41
N VAL A 62 21.18 26.00 26.33
CA VAL A 62 20.26 26.47 25.29
C VAL A 62 20.87 26.25 23.92
N SER A 63 22.11 26.70 23.71
CA SER A 63 22.80 26.59 22.40
C SER A 63 22.95 25.14 21.95
N ALA A 64 23.37 24.22 22.84
CA ALA A 64 23.49 22.80 22.50
C ALA A 64 22.15 22.16 22.17
N THR A 65 21.08 22.59 22.85
CA THR A 65 19.70 22.09 22.65
C THR A 65 19.10 22.50 21.29
N ILE A 66 19.57 23.59 20.67
CA ILE A 66 18.93 24.17 19.47
C ILE A 66 19.83 24.29 18.24
N GLY A 67 21.15 24.26 18.40
CA GLY A 67 22.11 24.38 17.30
C GLY A 67 22.61 23.03 16.77
N ASP A 68 22.85 22.06 17.65
CA ASP A 68 23.85 21.03 17.35
C ASP A 68 23.29 19.77 16.65
N ARG A 69 21.98 19.51 16.72
CA ARG A 69 21.38 18.22 16.31
C ARG A 69 20.00 18.35 15.64
N TYR A 70 19.77 17.48 14.66
CA TYR A 70 18.46 17.21 14.08
C TYR A 70 17.83 16.01 14.82
N PRO A 71 16.52 16.04 15.18
CA PRO A 71 15.49 16.98 14.74
C PRO A 71 15.21 18.19 15.66
N GLU A 72 15.79 18.28 16.85
CA GLU A 72 15.49 19.33 17.84
C GLU A 72 15.78 20.76 17.32
N ARG A 73 16.87 20.96 16.57
CA ARG A 73 17.16 22.19 15.82
C ARG A 73 16.01 22.61 14.90
N SER A 74 15.44 21.65 14.15
CA SER A 74 14.34 21.92 13.22
C SER A 74 13.04 22.26 13.96
N VAL A 75 12.78 21.65 15.11
CA VAL A 75 11.64 22.00 15.98
C VAL A 75 11.77 23.43 16.50
N PHE A 76 12.97 23.83 16.95
CA PHE A 76 13.25 25.20 17.36
C PHE A 76 13.04 26.21 16.22
N MET A 77 13.70 25.97 15.08
CA MET A 77 13.63 26.84 13.90
C MET A 77 12.19 27.07 13.42
N VAL A 78 11.36 26.02 13.35
CA VAL A 78 9.94 26.15 12.97
C VAL A 78 9.13 26.93 14.02
N GLY A 79 9.38 26.70 15.31
CA GLY A 79 8.71 27.46 16.38
C GLY A 79 9.04 28.96 16.35
N ILE A 80 10.30 29.33 16.10
CA ILE A 80 10.71 30.74 15.94
C ILE A 80 10.20 31.33 14.62
N ALA A 81 10.17 30.55 13.52
CA ALA A 81 9.55 30.98 12.26
C ALA A 81 8.09 31.43 12.48
N LEU A 82 7.29 30.61 13.17
CA LEU A 82 5.90 30.91 13.51
C LEU A 82 5.76 32.08 14.50
N THR A 83 6.74 32.28 15.39
CA THR A 83 6.78 33.40 16.35
C THR A 83 7.07 34.75 15.68
N SER A 84 7.74 34.76 14.52
CA SER A 84 8.21 36.00 13.85
C SER A 84 7.09 37.00 13.50
N GLY A 85 5.97 36.54 12.93
CA GLY A 85 4.82 37.38 12.60
C GLY A 85 4.19 38.05 13.83
N PRO A 86 3.80 37.27 14.86
CA PRO A 86 3.39 37.79 16.17
C PRO A 86 4.40 38.74 16.80
N ARG A 87 5.72 38.50 16.64
CA ARG A 87 6.78 39.37 17.16
C ARG A 87 6.79 40.75 16.50
N PHE A 88 6.79 40.83 15.17
CA PHE A 88 6.73 42.11 14.46
C PHE A 88 5.42 42.85 14.73
N ALA A 89 4.31 42.12 14.89
CA ALA A 89 3.02 42.70 15.29
C ALA A 89 3.07 43.30 16.72
N LEU A 90 3.68 42.60 17.69
CA LEU A 90 3.88 43.09 19.06
C LEU A 90 4.71 44.38 19.09
N VAL A 91 5.85 44.42 18.41
CA VAL A 91 6.72 45.61 18.32
C VAL A 91 5.97 46.79 17.66
N SER A 92 5.19 46.52 16.60
CA SER A 92 4.40 47.55 15.90
C SER A 92 3.25 48.10 16.76
N LEU A 93 2.53 47.26 17.48
CA LEU A 93 1.48 47.69 18.41
C LEU A 93 2.04 48.49 19.58
N TYR A 94 3.21 48.13 20.09
CA TYR A 94 3.88 48.90 21.15
C TYR A 94 4.29 50.29 20.66
N TYR A 95 4.72 50.43 19.40
CA TYR A 95 4.92 51.74 18.78
C TYR A 95 3.62 52.54 18.66
N PHE A 96 2.53 51.95 18.16
CA PHE A 96 1.25 52.66 18.04
C PHE A 96 0.65 53.06 19.39
N LEU A 97 0.92 52.32 20.47
CA LEU A 97 0.53 52.67 21.84
C LEU A 97 1.30 53.87 22.40
N THR A 98 2.58 54.00 22.04
CA THR A 98 3.52 54.94 22.66
C THR A 98 3.81 56.17 21.80
N ALA A 99 3.45 56.14 20.51
CA ALA A 99 3.63 57.25 19.57
C ALA A 99 2.95 58.55 20.04
N ARG A 100 3.74 59.62 20.17
CA ARG A 100 3.29 60.99 20.44
C ARG A 100 3.87 61.93 19.37
N PRO A 101 3.15 62.96 18.91
CA PRO A 101 3.58 63.81 17.79
C PRO A 101 4.92 64.52 18.04
N ASN A 102 5.25 64.82 19.30
CA ASN A 102 6.44 65.59 19.69
C ASN A 102 7.55 64.72 20.35
N SER A 103 7.57 63.40 20.15
CA SER A 103 8.61 62.53 20.73
C SER A 103 9.22 61.57 19.71
N SER A 104 10.55 61.51 19.67
CA SER A 104 11.34 60.56 18.89
C SER A 104 11.53 59.21 19.59
N LEU A 105 11.44 59.16 20.93
CA LEU A 105 11.74 57.96 21.71
C LEU A 105 10.92 56.73 21.29
N PRO A 106 9.60 56.81 21.02
CA PRO A 106 8.83 55.68 20.48
C PRO A 106 9.38 55.12 19.17
N LYS A 107 9.88 55.98 18.28
CA LYS A 107 10.45 55.56 16.98
C LYS A 107 11.80 54.86 17.17
N ILE A 108 12.61 55.32 18.12
CA ILE A 108 13.89 54.69 18.48
C ILE A 108 13.62 53.29 19.06
N VAL A 109 12.71 53.17 20.03
CA VAL A 109 12.36 51.89 20.66
C VAL A 109 11.76 50.91 19.64
N PHE A 110 10.92 51.38 18.70
CA PHE A 110 10.43 50.57 17.58
C PHE A 110 11.57 49.97 16.75
N TRP A 111 12.52 50.79 16.29
CA TRP A 111 13.65 50.29 15.48
C TRP A 111 14.59 49.38 16.25
N VAL A 112 14.82 49.64 17.55
CA VAL A 112 15.55 48.72 18.44
C VAL A 112 14.81 47.37 18.56
N GLY A 113 13.48 47.37 18.67
CA GLY A 113 12.67 46.15 18.70
C GLY A 113 12.70 45.36 17.38
N VAL A 114 12.71 46.06 16.23
CA VAL A 114 12.89 45.45 14.90
C VAL A 114 14.30 44.85 14.77
N PHE A 115 15.35 45.59 15.13
CA PHE A 115 16.73 45.10 15.11
C PHE A 115 16.95 43.90 16.02
N ARG A 116 16.41 43.93 17.26
CA ARG A 116 16.39 42.79 18.19
C ARG A 116 15.63 41.59 17.60
N THR A 117 14.55 41.82 16.85
CA THR A 117 13.81 40.72 16.19
C THR A 117 14.61 40.10 15.04
N LEU A 118 15.30 40.92 14.22
CA LEU A 118 16.13 40.44 13.12
C LEU A 118 17.38 39.68 13.61
N THR A 119 18.07 40.20 14.63
CA THR A 119 19.22 39.52 15.26
C THR A 119 18.83 38.21 15.94
N CYS A 120 17.61 38.10 16.48
CA CYS A 120 17.05 36.83 16.97
C CYS A 120 16.98 35.78 15.85
N GLY A 121 16.47 36.17 14.68
CA GLY A 121 16.47 35.31 13.49
C GLY A 121 17.87 34.96 13.03
N GLY A 122 18.81 35.91 13.11
CA GLY A 122 20.22 35.71 12.79
C GLY A 122 20.84 34.51 13.51
N TRP A 123 20.87 34.51 14.84
CA TRP A 123 21.45 33.39 15.62
C TRP A 123 20.56 32.14 15.62
N THR A 124 19.25 32.26 15.33
CA THR A 124 18.36 31.09 15.16
C THR A 124 18.67 30.30 13.88
N TYR A 125 18.98 30.99 12.77
CA TYR A 125 19.16 30.34 11.45
C TYR A 125 20.61 30.15 11.03
N VAL A 126 21.54 30.99 11.53
CA VAL A 126 22.98 30.74 11.48
C VAL A 126 23.38 30.16 12.82
N THR A 127 23.45 28.83 12.92
CA THR A 127 23.68 28.15 14.21
C THR A 127 25.17 28.05 14.55
N SER A 128 25.44 27.73 15.81
CA SER A 128 26.77 27.39 16.36
C SER A 128 27.58 26.43 15.50
N THR A 129 26.93 25.47 14.83
CA THR A 129 27.59 24.47 13.98
C THR A 129 27.81 24.92 12.54
N ASP A 130 27.10 25.95 12.06
CA ASP A 130 27.18 26.40 10.67
C ASP A 130 28.23 27.52 10.50
N ASP A 131 28.15 28.55 11.35
CA ASP A 131 29.18 29.59 11.50
C ASP A 131 29.14 30.17 12.91
N HIS A 132 30.10 29.75 13.74
CA HIS A 132 30.22 30.16 15.14
C HIS A 132 30.43 31.68 15.30
N ASN A 133 31.12 32.35 14.37
CA ASN A 133 31.40 33.78 14.48
C ASN A 133 30.15 34.60 14.20
N TRP A 134 29.40 34.28 13.13
CA TRP A 134 28.17 34.98 12.81
C TRP A 134 27.04 34.69 13.82
N HIS A 135 26.94 33.45 14.31
CA HIS A 135 26.05 33.10 15.42
C HIS A 135 26.28 34.02 16.64
N ASP A 136 27.53 34.12 17.10
CA ASP A 136 27.86 34.90 18.30
C ASP A 136 27.72 36.41 18.06
N ILE A 137 28.04 36.92 16.87
CA ILE A 137 27.77 38.32 16.49
C ILE A 137 26.27 38.64 16.60
N PHE A 138 25.39 37.76 16.11
CA PHE A 138 23.94 37.95 16.20
C PHE A 138 23.42 37.80 17.64
N MET A 139 23.93 36.84 18.41
CA MET A 139 23.57 36.63 19.82
C MET A 139 23.99 37.82 20.70
N ILE A 140 25.22 38.30 20.56
CA ILE A 140 25.72 39.49 21.30
C ILE A 140 24.93 40.74 20.88
N SER A 141 24.65 40.91 19.58
CA SER A 141 23.83 42.03 19.09
C SER A 141 22.41 42.01 19.67
N TYR A 142 21.81 40.84 19.83
CA TYR A 142 20.51 40.65 20.48
C TYR A 142 20.53 41.05 21.96
N LEU A 143 21.52 40.56 22.72
CA LEU A 143 21.68 40.87 24.14
C LEU A 143 21.95 42.37 24.37
N VAL A 144 22.84 42.97 23.57
CA VAL A 144 23.12 44.42 23.62
C VAL A 144 21.87 45.24 23.28
N ALA A 145 21.08 44.83 22.28
CA ALA A 145 19.82 45.50 21.92
C ALA A 145 18.70 45.33 22.97
N THR A 146 18.79 44.32 23.83
CA THR A 146 17.81 44.06 24.90
C THR A 146 17.86 45.14 26.00
N LEU A 147 19.02 45.78 26.24
CA LEU A 147 19.13 46.90 27.19
C LEU A 147 18.33 48.16 26.76
N PRO A 148 18.56 48.78 25.57
CA PRO A 148 17.77 49.92 25.12
C PRO A 148 16.31 49.56 24.83
N TRP A 149 15.99 48.31 24.47
CA TRP A 149 14.60 47.84 24.40
C TRP A 149 13.93 47.90 25.78
N THR A 150 14.51 47.25 26.79
CA THR A 150 13.94 47.14 28.13
C THR A 150 13.82 48.50 28.83
N LEU A 151 14.86 49.33 28.76
CA LEU A 151 14.83 50.71 29.28
C LEU A 151 13.82 51.58 28.52
N GLY A 152 13.76 51.47 27.19
CA GLY A 152 12.80 52.17 26.35
C GLY A 152 11.34 51.79 26.65
N CYS A 153 11.06 50.50 26.79
CA CYS A 153 9.76 49.98 27.18
C CYS A 153 9.37 50.42 28.60
N LEU A 154 10.30 50.43 29.56
CA LEU A 154 10.04 50.98 30.90
C LEU A 154 9.75 52.49 30.88
N ALA A 155 10.50 53.28 30.11
CA ALA A 155 10.31 54.73 30.00
C ALA A 155 9.03 55.14 29.25
N LEU A 156 8.59 54.32 28.29
CA LEU A 156 7.38 54.55 27.50
C LEU A 156 6.14 53.81 28.03
N SER A 157 6.25 53.04 29.11
CA SER A 157 5.14 52.23 29.63
C SER A 157 3.91 53.10 29.95
N PRO A 158 2.69 52.67 29.58
CA PRO A 158 1.46 53.32 30.02
C PRO A 158 1.36 53.39 31.55
N PRO A 159 0.51 54.27 32.12
CA PRO A 159 0.27 54.37 33.56
C PRO A 159 -0.57 53.20 34.13
N ASN A 160 -0.24 51.96 33.74
CA ASN A 160 -0.79 50.73 34.28
C ASN A 160 0.16 50.20 35.38
N PRO A 161 -0.24 50.24 36.67
CA PRO A 161 0.63 49.82 37.77
C PRO A 161 0.99 48.33 37.72
N ILE A 162 0.15 47.50 37.08
CA ILE A 162 0.41 46.05 36.93
C ILE A 162 1.51 45.83 35.89
N SER A 163 1.40 46.44 34.70
CA SER A 163 2.42 46.35 33.66
C SER A 163 3.79 46.85 34.14
N VAL A 164 3.82 48.02 34.80
CA VAL A 164 5.06 48.61 35.31
C VAL A 164 5.68 47.77 36.43
N LYS A 165 4.86 47.17 37.32
CA LYS A 165 5.37 46.25 38.36
C LYS A 165 6.04 45.02 37.75
N TYR A 166 5.36 44.32 36.83
CA TYR A 166 5.93 43.11 36.25
C TYR A 166 7.13 43.39 35.33
N ARG A 167 7.12 44.45 34.53
CA ARG A 167 8.31 44.86 33.75
C ARG A 167 9.52 45.16 34.64
N LYS A 168 9.34 45.86 35.77
CA LYS A 168 10.45 46.14 36.71
C LYS A 168 11.00 44.85 37.35
N ILE A 169 10.12 43.92 37.73
CA ILE A 169 10.53 42.62 38.29
C ILE A 169 11.30 41.81 37.25
N LEU A 170 10.75 41.64 36.04
CA LEU A 170 11.36 40.81 35.00
C LEU A 170 12.65 41.40 34.44
N ALA A 171 12.74 42.72 34.26
CA ALA A 171 13.99 43.39 33.92
C ALA A 171 15.05 43.24 35.04
N GLY A 172 14.65 43.39 36.30
CA GLY A 172 15.53 43.19 37.45
C GLY A 172 16.04 41.75 37.56
N LEU A 173 15.19 40.75 37.29
CA LEU A 173 15.58 39.35 37.24
C LEU A 173 16.50 39.06 36.05
N PHE A 174 16.21 39.59 34.86
CA PHE A 174 17.05 39.42 33.68
C PHE A 174 18.47 39.97 33.90
N PHE A 175 18.61 41.27 34.22
CA PHE A 175 19.94 41.86 34.45
C PHE A 175 20.62 41.34 35.72
N GLY A 176 19.85 40.96 36.75
CA GLY A 176 20.38 40.31 37.95
C GLY A 176 20.95 38.92 37.67
N THR A 177 20.36 38.17 36.73
CA THR A 177 20.79 36.80 36.35
C THR A 177 22.06 36.80 35.50
N LEU A 178 22.39 37.90 34.81
CA LEU A 178 23.67 38.03 34.09
C LEU A 178 24.89 37.91 35.02
N VAL A 179 24.79 38.34 36.28
CA VAL A 179 25.91 38.28 37.24
C VAL A 179 26.31 36.83 37.58
N PRO A 180 25.42 35.95 38.06
CA PRO A 180 25.74 34.54 38.26
C PRO A 180 26.01 33.80 36.94
N LEU A 181 25.33 34.15 35.83
CA LEU A 181 25.63 33.57 34.51
C LEU A 181 27.10 33.79 34.13
N ILE A 182 27.60 35.04 34.18
CA ILE A 182 28.99 35.37 33.85
C ILE A 182 29.96 34.68 34.82
N TYR A 183 29.62 34.60 36.12
CA TYR A 183 30.43 33.87 37.08
C TYR A 183 30.56 32.38 36.72
N PHE A 184 29.44 31.68 36.47
CA PHE A 184 29.49 30.25 36.12
C PHE A 184 30.03 29.98 34.70
N PHE A 185 29.89 30.93 33.76
CA PHE A 185 30.59 30.90 32.47
C PHE A 185 32.11 30.88 32.66
N ILE A 186 32.64 31.75 33.53
CA ILE A 186 34.07 31.77 33.88
C ILE A 186 34.46 30.49 34.63
N GLN A 187 33.62 29.97 35.53
CA GLN A 187 33.90 28.70 36.22
C GLN A 187 33.98 27.50 35.25
N HIS A 188 33.14 27.43 34.21
CA HIS A 188 33.16 26.31 33.28
C HIS A 188 34.19 26.46 32.13
N LYS A 189 34.35 27.65 31.53
CA LYS A 189 35.32 27.88 30.44
C LYS A 189 36.76 28.05 30.95
N VAL A 190 36.97 28.83 32.01
CA VAL A 190 38.31 29.26 32.46
C VAL A 190 38.83 28.36 33.59
N HIS A 191 38.04 28.16 34.65
CA HIS A 191 38.46 27.36 35.79
C HIS A 191 38.17 25.86 35.65
N LYS A 192 37.35 25.47 34.67
CA LYS A 192 37.04 24.07 34.29
C LYS A 192 36.52 23.26 35.47
N VAL A 193 35.58 23.84 36.21
CA VAL A 193 34.93 23.19 37.35
C VAL A 193 33.79 22.29 36.84
N ALA A 194 33.84 21.00 37.19
CA ALA A 194 32.80 20.04 36.87
C ALA A 194 31.43 20.43 37.49
N GLY A 195 30.35 20.30 36.71
CA GLY A 195 28.99 20.72 37.08
C GLY A 195 28.72 22.22 36.92
N ALA A 196 29.73 23.04 36.62
CA ALA A 196 29.55 24.47 36.45
C ALA A 196 28.82 24.83 35.14
N TYR A 197 28.90 23.98 34.11
CA TYR A 197 28.19 24.17 32.84
C TYR A 197 26.68 23.90 33.01
N THR A 198 26.29 22.88 33.76
CA THR A 198 24.91 22.61 34.17
C THR A 198 24.32 23.79 34.96
N ILE A 199 25.07 24.37 35.90
CA ILE A 199 24.63 25.55 36.66
C ILE A 199 24.53 26.80 35.76
N TYR A 200 25.49 27.00 34.86
CA TYR A 200 25.42 28.05 33.81
C TYR A 200 24.16 27.90 32.96
N ALA A 201 23.84 26.69 32.49
CA ALA A 201 22.68 26.40 31.66
C ALA A 201 21.36 26.79 32.35
N PHE A 202 21.19 26.50 33.65
CA PHE A 202 20.00 26.94 34.38
C PHE A 202 19.80 28.46 34.38
N PHE A 203 20.87 29.26 34.45
CA PHE A 203 20.78 30.71 34.34
C PHE A 203 20.53 31.19 32.90
N GLU A 204 21.07 30.48 31.90
CA GLU A 204 20.85 30.75 30.47
C GLU A 204 19.37 30.52 30.08
N TRP A 205 18.80 29.38 30.48
CA TRP A 205 17.36 29.09 30.34
C TRP A 205 16.48 30.09 31.11
N ALA A 206 16.90 30.52 32.31
CA ALA A 206 16.16 31.51 33.09
C ALA A 206 16.10 32.89 32.41
N LEU A 207 17.17 33.33 31.74
CA LEU A 207 17.17 34.59 30.98
C LEU A 207 16.10 34.59 29.88
N ILE A 208 15.92 33.48 29.17
CA ILE A 208 14.90 33.33 28.12
C ILE A 208 13.49 33.40 28.70
N LEU A 209 13.26 32.75 29.84
CA LEU A 209 11.98 32.83 30.55
C LEU A 209 11.67 34.27 31.00
N PHE A 210 12.66 35.02 31.49
CA PHE A 210 12.46 36.42 31.88
C PHE A 210 12.28 37.36 30.68
N ASP A 211 12.95 37.09 29.56
CA ASP A 211 12.93 37.94 28.37
C ASP A 211 11.63 37.78 27.55
N VAL A 212 11.25 36.54 27.24
CA VAL A 212 9.93 36.23 26.65
C VAL A 212 8.82 36.68 27.62
N GLY A 213 9.01 36.49 28.92
CA GLY A 213 8.11 36.98 29.96
C GLY A 213 7.95 38.50 30.00
N PHE A 214 9.04 39.27 29.80
CA PHE A 214 9.00 40.74 29.78
C PHE A 214 8.12 41.26 28.65
N ASP A 215 8.28 40.70 27.45
CA ASP A 215 7.46 41.06 26.30
C ASP A 215 6.02 40.50 26.41
N ALA A 216 5.80 39.39 27.13
CA ALA A 216 4.46 38.89 27.48
C ALA A 216 3.64 39.88 28.34
N VAL A 217 4.27 40.77 29.12
CA VAL A 217 3.57 41.82 29.90
C VAL A 217 2.73 42.75 28.99
N THR A 218 3.03 42.81 27.69
CA THR A 218 2.21 43.54 26.70
C THR A 218 0.74 43.05 26.61
N VAL A 219 0.40 41.85 27.12
CA VAL A 219 -1.00 41.39 27.28
C VAL A 219 -1.87 42.43 28.02
N TYR A 220 -1.33 43.05 29.08
CA TYR A 220 -2.05 44.04 29.88
C TYR A 220 -2.18 45.38 29.14
N ASP A 221 -1.17 45.76 28.36
CA ASP A 221 -1.13 47.02 27.62
C ASP A 221 -1.97 46.98 26.34
N PHE A 222 -2.01 45.85 25.64
CA PHE A 222 -2.83 45.67 24.45
C PHE A 222 -4.28 45.27 24.76
N SER A 223 -4.63 45.10 26.05
CA SER A 223 -6.01 44.87 26.49
C SER A 223 -6.95 46.03 26.12
N SER A 224 -6.42 47.26 26.02
CA SER A 224 -7.14 48.46 25.56
C SER A 224 -7.14 48.66 24.05
N PHE A 225 -6.63 47.70 23.26
CA PHE A 225 -6.65 47.76 21.81
C PHE A 225 -7.57 46.69 21.20
N GLU A 226 -8.33 47.11 20.19
CA GLU A 226 -9.05 46.22 19.28
C GLU A 226 -8.53 46.43 17.86
N ILE A 227 -8.12 45.35 17.21
CA ILE A 227 -7.69 45.34 15.81
C ILE A 227 -8.93 45.04 14.99
N VAL A 228 -9.36 46.02 14.20
CA VAL A 228 -10.62 45.99 13.45
C VAL A 228 -10.31 45.98 11.96
N VAL A 229 -10.47 44.83 11.30
CA VAL A 229 -10.37 44.69 9.86
C VAL A 229 -11.66 45.22 9.23
N ARG A 230 -11.59 46.41 8.62
CA ARG A 230 -12.72 47.08 7.96
C ARG A 230 -12.63 46.93 6.46
N ASP A 231 -13.77 46.66 5.83
CA ASP A 231 -13.90 46.61 4.39
C ASP A 231 -14.23 48.00 3.83
N VAL A 232 -13.18 48.78 3.57
CA VAL A 232 -13.31 50.17 3.07
C VAL A 232 -13.78 50.22 1.60
N LYS A 233 -13.92 49.08 0.91
CA LYS A 233 -14.27 49.00 -0.52
C LYS A 233 -15.48 48.10 -0.86
N GLY A 234 -16.01 47.33 0.08
CA GLY A 234 -17.12 46.39 -0.16
C GLY A 234 -16.70 45.13 -0.95
N LEU A 235 -15.47 44.65 -0.75
CA LEU A 235 -14.95 43.44 -1.42
C LEU A 235 -15.25 42.13 -0.67
N SER A 236 -15.30 42.17 0.68
CA SER A 236 -15.52 41.01 1.55
C SER A 236 -16.97 40.50 1.48
N ARG A 237 -17.93 41.43 1.45
CA ARG A 237 -19.27 41.18 0.92
C ARG A 237 -19.19 41.31 -0.59
N GLY A 238 -18.84 40.24 -1.28
CA GLY A 238 -18.86 40.20 -2.74
C GLY A 238 -20.27 40.44 -3.28
N ASP A 239 -20.64 41.70 -3.50
CA ASP A 239 -21.99 42.11 -3.89
C ASP A 239 -22.25 41.73 -5.36
N GLN A 240 -22.90 40.58 -5.53
CA GLN A 240 -23.03 39.89 -6.82
C GLN A 240 -24.05 40.54 -7.77
N LYS A 241 -24.23 41.87 -7.70
CA LYS A 241 -25.27 42.63 -8.40
C LYS A 241 -24.78 43.69 -9.39
N LEU A 242 -23.47 43.94 -9.46
CA LEU A 242 -22.89 44.90 -10.42
C LEU A 242 -21.76 44.30 -11.26
N LEU A 243 -20.85 43.51 -10.68
CA LEU A 243 -19.80 42.84 -11.47
C LEU A 243 -20.20 41.45 -11.99
N LYS A 244 -21.25 40.84 -11.41
CA LYS A 244 -21.62 39.46 -11.74
C LYS A 244 -22.76 39.33 -12.73
N ASP A 245 -23.47 40.37 -13.14
CA ASP A 245 -24.55 40.18 -14.11
C ASP A 245 -24.00 40.18 -15.56
N ASP A 246 -23.07 41.07 -15.90
CA ASP A 246 -22.29 41.01 -17.17
C ASP A 246 -21.46 39.71 -17.34
N ILE A 247 -20.99 39.10 -16.24
CA ILE A 247 -20.11 37.92 -16.28
C ILE A 247 -20.90 36.60 -16.09
N LYS A 248 -21.93 36.54 -15.22
CA LYS A 248 -22.75 35.32 -15.05
C LYS A 248 -23.43 34.92 -16.36
N GLU A 249 -23.89 35.85 -17.19
CA GLU A 249 -24.61 35.45 -18.42
C GLU A 249 -23.71 34.71 -19.43
N LYS A 250 -22.39 34.96 -19.43
CA LYS A 250 -21.44 34.19 -20.24
C LYS A 250 -20.94 32.91 -19.56
N GLU A 251 -20.56 32.96 -18.28
CA GLU A 251 -19.84 31.84 -17.64
C GLU A 251 -20.76 30.74 -17.07
N ARG A 252 -22.04 31.03 -16.82
CA ARG A 252 -22.99 30.12 -16.15
C ARG A 252 -23.27 28.80 -16.89
N ASN A 253 -22.84 28.68 -18.14
CA ASN A 253 -23.07 27.52 -19.00
C ASN A 253 -21.95 26.47 -18.99
N GLN A 254 -20.79 26.72 -18.36
CA GLN A 254 -19.74 25.69 -18.23
C GLN A 254 -19.84 24.90 -16.91
N PRO A 255 -20.06 23.57 -16.93
CA PRO A 255 -20.22 22.78 -15.71
C PRO A 255 -18.89 22.54 -14.95
N VAL A 256 -17.75 22.61 -15.64
CA VAL A 256 -16.42 22.25 -15.09
C VAL A 256 -15.96 23.24 -14.02
N ILE A 257 -15.94 24.54 -14.33
CA ILE A 257 -15.47 25.61 -13.43
C ILE A 257 -16.32 25.68 -12.15
N GLN A 258 -17.59 25.24 -12.22
CA GLN A 258 -18.54 25.27 -11.11
C GLN A 258 -18.48 24.03 -10.19
N ALA A 259 -17.59 23.06 -10.48
CA ALA A 259 -17.32 21.90 -9.63
C ALA A 259 -16.02 22.04 -8.81
N SER A 260 -15.07 22.84 -9.28
CA SER A 260 -13.72 23.03 -8.71
C SER A 260 -13.50 24.38 -8.02
N THR A 261 -14.53 25.24 -7.93
CA THR A 261 -14.40 26.59 -7.38
C THR A 261 -14.27 26.58 -5.86
N PHE A 262 -13.17 27.13 -5.35
CA PHE A 262 -12.82 27.26 -3.92
C PHE A 262 -13.76 28.24 -3.13
N ASP A 263 -14.82 28.75 -3.77
CA ASP A 263 -15.77 29.76 -3.27
C ASP A 263 -16.76 29.19 -2.21
N GLY A 264 -16.24 28.89 -1.02
CA GLY A 264 -17.07 28.61 0.14
C GLY A 264 -16.31 28.63 1.47
N PRO A 265 -16.95 29.02 2.58
CA PRO A 265 -16.35 28.85 3.90
C PRO A 265 -16.13 27.36 4.16
N TYR A 266 -14.87 26.96 4.29
CA TYR A 266 -14.46 25.59 4.60
C TYR A 266 -15.05 25.16 5.94
N ASN A 267 -16.06 24.30 5.89
CA ASN A 267 -16.67 23.77 7.10
C ASN A 267 -16.01 22.43 7.43
N TRP A 268 -15.14 22.45 8.45
CA TRP A 268 -14.49 21.25 9.02
C TRP A 268 -15.46 20.11 9.30
N TYR A 269 -16.72 20.39 9.66
CA TYR A 269 -17.76 19.38 9.82
C TYR A 269 -18.04 18.59 8.53
N ASN A 270 -18.21 19.28 7.40
CA ASN A 270 -18.46 18.64 6.10
C ASN A 270 -17.24 17.87 5.59
N LEU A 271 -16.04 18.42 5.82
CA LEU A 271 -14.78 17.72 5.50
C LEU A 271 -14.64 16.43 6.33
N SER A 272 -14.96 16.48 7.63
CA SER A 272 -14.94 15.29 8.49
C SER A 272 -15.92 14.19 8.07
N ILE A 273 -17.08 14.57 7.51
CA ILE A 273 -18.05 13.61 6.94
C ILE A 273 -17.49 13.01 5.66
N ALA A 274 -16.94 13.82 4.73
CA ALA A 274 -16.40 13.30 3.48
C ALA A 274 -15.20 12.34 3.74
N LEU A 275 -14.33 12.67 4.69
CA LEU A 275 -13.25 11.78 5.14
C LEU A 275 -13.78 10.48 5.76
N ALA A 276 -14.74 10.56 6.67
CA ALA A 276 -15.35 9.39 7.30
C ALA A 276 -16.06 8.48 6.28
N ASP A 277 -16.78 9.06 5.33
CA ASP A 277 -17.46 8.37 4.24
C ASP A 277 -16.46 7.62 3.34
N ILE A 278 -15.39 8.29 2.90
CA ILE A 278 -14.32 7.69 2.08
C ILE A 278 -13.62 6.56 2.85
N TYR A 279 -13.36 6.77 4.15
CA TYR A 279 -12.69 5.78 4.98
C TYR A 279 -13.49 4.48 5.13
N ASN A 280 -14.81 4.57 5.30
CA ASN A 280 -15.67 3.38 5.29
C ASN A 280 -15.70 2.69 3.91
N GLY A 281 -15.48 3.43 2.82
CA GLY A 281 -15.30 2.88 1.47
C GLY A 281 -13.99 2.09 1.37
N PHE A 282 -12.90 2.68 1.84
CA PHE A 282 -11.58 2.03 1.93
C PHE A 282 -11.63 0.73 2.75
N VAL A 283 -12.29 0.72 3.92
CA VAL A 283 -12.42 -0.51 4.73
C VAL A 283 -13.22 -1.58 3.98
N PHE A 284 -14.31 -1.23 3.29
CA PHE A 284 -15.06 -2.20 2.48
C PHE A 284 -14.20 -2.83 1.38
N TRP A 285 -13.42 -2.04 0.64
CA TRP A 285 -12.53 -2.56 -0.40
C TRP A 285 -11.37 -3.38 0.15
N SER A 286 -10.80 -2.97 1.29
CA SER A 286 -9.74 -3.73 1.99
C SER A 286 -10.24 -5.11 2.42
N VAL A 287 -11.44 -5.17 3.00
CA VAL A 287 -12.06 -6.44 3.43
C VAL A 287 -12.47 -7.29 2.21
N LEU A 288 -13.07 -6.72 1.16
CA LEU A 288 -13.47 -7.45 -0.04
C LEU A 288 -12.27 -8.06 -0.80
N THR A 289 -11.18 -7.30 -0.94
CA THR A 289 -9.95 -7.79 -1.60
C THR A 289 -9.26 -8.90 -0.81
N SER A 290 -9.37 -8.89 0.52
CA SER A 290 -8.81 -9.97 1.35
C SER A 290 -9.56 -11.30 1.26
N LEU A 291 -10.84 -11.31 0.84
CA LEU A 291 -11.65 -12.54 0.82
C LEU A 291 -11.08 -13.57 -0.17
N GLY A 292 -10.59 -13.14 -1.33
CA GLY A 292 -9.96 -14.05 -2.30
C GLY A 292 -8.72 -14.72 -1.71
N LEU A 293 -7.83 -13.91 -1.14
CA LEU A 293 -6.56 -14.34 -0.54
C LEU A 293 -6.73 -15.32 0.62
N LEU A 294 -7.74 -15.12 1.49
CA LEU A 294 -8.06 -16.07 2.57
C LEU A 294 -8.72 -17.36 2.07
N VAL A 295 -9.48 -17.30 0.97
CA VAL A 295 -10.09 -18.50 0.36
C VAL A 295 -9.03 -19.36 -0.34
N TRP A 296 -8.13 -18.74 -1.09
CA TRP A 296 -7.16 -19.44 -1.96
C TRP A 296 -6.14 -20.32 -1.19
N TYR A 297 -5.85 -19.96 0.07
CA TYR A 297 -5.07 -20.81 0.98
C TYR A 297 -5.65 -22.24 1.13
N PHE A 298 -6.97 -22.44 1.05
CA PHE A 298 -7.52 -23.79 1.23
C PHE A 298 -7.33 -24.69 -0.01
N PRO A 299 -7.63 -24.25 -1.25
CA PRO A 299 -7.28 -25.00 -2.46
C PRO A 299 -5.80 -25.38 -2.60
N LEU A 300 -4.89 -24.47 -2.23
CA LEU A 300 -3.44 -24.73 -2.31
C LEU A 300 -3.02 -25.89 -1.38
N TRP A 301 -3.36 -25.83 -0.09
CA TRP A 301 -2.95 -26.87 0.87
C TRP A 301 -3.77 -28.17 0.78
N HIS A 302 -4.92 -28.16 0.09
CA HIS A 302 -5.72 -29.36 -0.20
C HIS A 302 -5.56 -29.91 -1.64
N MET A 303 -4.78 -29.25 -2.49
CA MET A 303 -4.59 -29.57 -3.92
C MET A 303 -5.92 -29.80 -4.68
N GLY A 304 -6.96 -29.02 -4.36
CA GLY A 304 -8.30 -29.19 -4.93
C GLY A 304 -9.41 -28.46 -4.17
N ILE A 305 -10.67 -28.68 -4.58
CA ILE A 305 -11.83 -28.01 -3.98
C ILE A 305 -12.06 -28.51 -2.54
N SER A 306 -11.83 -27.63 -1.57
CA SER A 306 -11.89 -27.89 -0.13
C SER A 306 -13.30 -27.76 0.47
N GLY A 307 -14.20 -27.04 -0.21
CA GLY A 307 -15.51 -26.61 0.29
C GLY A 307 -15.51 -25.20 0.87
N TYR A 308 -14.36 -24.65 1.29
CA TYR A 308 -14.25 -23.28 1.81
C TYR A 308 -14.47 -22.20 0.73
N GLU A 309 -14.42 -22.56 -0.56
CA GLU A 309 -14.67 -21.65 -1.70
C GLU A 309 -16.10 -21.11 -1.70
N VAL A 310 -17.03 -21.77 -1.00
CA VAL A 310 -18.39 -21.26 -0.75
C VAL A 310 -18.38 -19.88 -0.06
N ALA A 311 -17.30 -19.53 0.65
CA ALA A 311 -17.12 -18.22 1.26
C ALA A 311 -17.15 -17.05 0.26
N VAL A 312 -16.86 -17.28 -1.04
CA VAL A 312 -17.03 -16.27 -2.11
C VAL A 312 -18.49 -15.78 -2.19
N MET A 313 -19.47 -16.62 -1.81
CA MET A 313 -20.89 -16.27 -1.75
C MET A 313 -21.26 -15.28 -0.63
N SER A 314 -20.31 -14.85 0.20
CA SER A 314 -20.50 -13.81 1.22
C SER A 314 -21.07 -12.51 0.66
N THR A 315 -20.76 -12.17 -0.60
CA THR A 315 -21.26 -10.96 -1.26
C THR A 315 -22.77 -10.94 -1.53
N LEU A 316 -23.45 -12.10 -1.49
CA LEU A 316 -24.86 -12.25 -1.89
C LEU A 316 -25.88 -11.65 -0.92
N SER A 317 -25.45 -11.17 0.25
CA SER A 317 -26.32 -10.66 1.31
C SER A 317 -27.40 -9.64 0.88
N PRO A 318 -27.23 -8.79 -0.16
CA PRO A 318 -28.29 -7.87 -0.59
C PRO A 318 -29.52 -8.54 -1.19
N LEU A 319 -29.49 -9.85 -1.48
CA LEU A 319 -30.70 -10.63 -1.81
C LEU A 319 -31.75 -10.52 -0.70
N LEU A 320 -31.33 -10.49 0.57
CA LEU A 320 -32.23 -10.34 1.72
C LEU A 320 -32.98 -8.99 1.75
N LEU A 321 -32.47 -7.96 1.07
CA LEU A 321 -33.16 -6.67 0.91
C LEU A 321 -34.38 -6.75 -0.03
N GLY A 322 -34.62 -7.90 -0.65
CA GLY A 322 -35.90 -8.22 -1.29
C GLY A 322 -37.04 -8.35 -0.29
N ILE A 323 -36.76 -8.87 0.92
CA ILE A 323 -37.72 -9.04 2.01
C ILE A 323 -38.00 -7.66 2.63
N PRO A 324 -39.24 -7.12 2.59
CA PRO A 324 -39.53 -5.75 3.02
C PRO A 324 -39.15 -5.45 4.47
N GLN A 325 -39.33 -6.41 5.37
CA GLN A 325 -39.01 -6.28 6.80
C GLN A 325 -37.50 -6.12 7.01
N ILE A 326 -36.68 -7.01 6.43
CA ILE A 326 -35.21 -6.93 6.51
C ILE A 326 -34.71 -5.64 5.87
N ARG A 327 -35.28 -5.24 4.72
CA ARG A 327 -34.93 -3.98 4.06
C ARG A 327 -35.18 -2.76 4.94
N VAL A 328 -36.33 -2.68 5.62
CA VAL A 328 -36.61 -1.56 6.56
C VAL A 328 -35.67 -1.61 7.76
N LEU A 329 -35.39 -2.79 8.30
CA LEU A 329 -34.45 -3.00 9.42
C LEU A 329 -33.03 -2.54 9.05
N ALA A 330 -32.54 -2.96 7.88
CA ALA A 330 -31.21 -2.65 7.36
C ALA A 330 -31.00 -1.15 7.06
N ILE A 331 -32.06 -0.46 6.62
CA ILE A 331 -32.04 1.00 6.44
C ILE A 331 -32.05 1.70 7.81
N LYS A 332 -32.93 1.28 8.73
CA LYS A 332 -33.08 1.89 10.07
C LYS A 332 -31.82 1.74 10.94
N TYR A 333 -31.16 0.59 10.87
CA TYR A 333 -30.00 0.25 11.69
C TYR A 333 -28.71 0.12 10.87
N ASN A 334 -28.62 0.82 9.74
CA ASN A 334 -27.48 0.82 8.82
C ASN A 334 -26.11 1.03 9.52
N ARG A 335 -26.06 1.87 10.57
CA ARG A 335 -24.90 2.03 11.46
C ARG A 335 -24.37 0.71 12.02
N TRP A 336 -25.27 -0.11 12.55
CA TRP A 336 -24.90 -1.38 13.18
C TRP A 336 -24.48 -2.41 12.13
N LEU A 337 -25.05 -2.39 10.93
CA LEU A 337 -24.55 -3.20 9.80
C LEU A 337 -23.11 -2.82 9.43
N HIS A 338 -22.80 -1.53 9.34
CA HIS A 338 -21.42 -1.08 9.12
C HIS A 338 -20.48 -1.50 10.26
N TYR A 339 -20.88 -1.40 11.53
CA TYR A 339 -20.06 -1.93 12.64
C TYR A 339 -19.87 -3.45 12.57
N SER A 340 -20.91 -4.22 12.25
CA SER A 340 -20.80 -5.69 12.08
C SER A 340 -20.02 -6.12 10.83
N SER A 341 -19.69 -5.19 9.93
CA SER A 341 -18.72 -5.38 8.85
C SER A 341 -17.30 -5.02 9.30
N VAL A 342 -17.14 -3.80 9.81
CA VAL A 342 -15.86 -3.20 10.19
C VAL A 342 -15.15 -3.95 11.33
N ILE A 343 -15.89 -4.35 12.37
CA ILE A 343 -15.30 -4.99 13.56
C ILE A 343 -14.65 -6.34 13.21
N PRO A 344 -15.37 -7.32 12.63
CA PRO A 344 -14.72 -8.59 12.26
C PRO A 344 -13.71 -8.42 11.13
N GLY A 345 -13.96 -7.53 10.15
CA GLY A 345 -13.04 -7.33 9.03
C GLY A 345 -11.67 -6.81 9.43
N LEU A 346 -11.59 -5.88 10.39
CA LEU A 346 -10.33 -5.27 10.84
C LEU A 346 -9.72 -5.92 12.09
N LEU A 347 -10.39 -6.90 12.69
CA LEU A 347 -9.87 -7.69 13.82
C LEU A 347 -9.60 -9.16 13.48
N ALA A 348 -9.93 -9.63 12.27
CA ALA A 348 -9.67 -11.01 11.85
C ALA A 348 -8.18 -11.42 11.97
N TRP A 349 -7.24 -10.48 11.79
CA TRP A 349 -5.80 -10.70 12.01
C TRP A 349 -5.40 -11.06 13.46
N GLN A 350 -6.30 -10.93 14.44
CA GLN A 350 -6.08 -11.44 15.81
C GLN A 350 -6.43 -12.92 15.94
N VAL A 351 -7.05 -13.53 14.94
CA VAL A 351 -7.39 -14.96 14.92
C VAL A 351 -6.27 -15.73 14.21
N THR A 352 -5.57 -16.55 14.98
CA THR A 352 -4.53 -17.46 14.48
C THR A 352 -5.12 -18.54 13.59
N ASP A 353 -6.22 -19.17 14.01
CA ASP A 353 -6.91 -20.22 13.25
C ASP A 353 -7.42 -19.73 11.88
N GLN A 354 -6.98 -20.40 10.83
CA GLN A 354 -7.22 -20.07 9.43
C GLN A 354 -8.72 -20.05 9.07
N VAL A 355 -9.49 -21.01 9.59
CA VAL A 355 -10.92 -21.20 9.26
C VAL A 355 -11.77 -20.10 9.91
N ASN A 356 -11.50 -19.79 11.17
CA ASN A 356 -12.19 -18.72 11.90
C ASN A 356 -11.78 -17.33 11.36
N ARG A 357 -10.52 -17.15 10.91
CA ARG A 357 -10.06 -15.94 10.21
C ARG A 357 -10.85 -15.72 8.91
N LEU A 358 -11.00 -16.76 8.08
CA LEU A 358 -11.87 -16.73 6.90
C LEU A 358 -13.33 -16.42 7.28
N GLY A 359 -13.90 -17.12 8.26
CA GLY A 359 -15.28 -16.94 8.71
C GLY A 359 -15.59 -15.51 9.17
N MET A 360 -14.67 -14.85 9.88
CA MET A 360 -14.80 -13.44 10.26
C MET A 360 -14.81 -12.51 9.05
N VAL A 361 -13.97 -12.74 8.04
CA VAL A 361 -13.94 -11.92 6.81
C VAL A 361 -15.14 -12.19 5.91
N SER A 362 -15.61 -13.44 5.82
CA SER A 362 -16.89 -13.78 5.17
C SER A 362 -18.06 -13.02 5.81
N LEU A 363 -18.16 -13.02 7.14
CA LEU A 363 -19.15 -12.21 7.86
C LEU A 363 -18.97 -10.71 7.58
N ALA A 364 -17.72 -10.23 7.55
CA ALA A 364 -17.41 -8.82 7.29
C ALA A 364 -17.86 -8.36 5.89
N VAL A 365 -17.61 -9.17 4.86
CA VAL A 365 -18.09 -8.93 3.48
C VAL A 365 -19.62 -9.02 3.41
N TRP A 366 -20.23 -10.02 4.05
CA TRP A 366 -21.68 -10.18 4.09
C TRP A 366 -22.38 -8.96 4.68
N GLN A 367 -21.94 -8.47 5.84
CA GLN A 367 -22.50 -7.26 6.43
C GLN A 367 -22.16 -6.01 5.60
N GLY A 368 -20.97 -5.94 5.01
CA GLY A 368 -20.50 -4.82 4.19
C GLY A 368 -21.34 -4.60 2.93
N SER A 369 -21.57 -5.65 2.14
CA SER A 369 -22.40 -5.58 0.93
C SER A 369 -23.85 -5.20 1.24
N MET A 370 -24.40 -5.67 2.36
CA MET A 370 -25.74 -5.28 2.80
C MET A 370 -25.78 -3.81 3.24
N ALA A 371 -24.79 -3.37 4.02
CA ALA A 371 -24.72 -2.01 4.56
C ALA A 371 -24.61 -0.95 3.44
N TRP A 372 -23.71 -1.14 2.47
CA TRP A 372 -23.57 -0.23 1.33
C TRP A 372 -24.82 -0.23 0.44
N THR A 373 -25.38 -1.40 0.12
CA THR A 373 -26.62 -1.48 -0.67
C THR A 373 -27.79 -0.79 0.04
N ALA A 374 -27.96 -1.01 1.35
CA ALA A 374 -29.01 -0.39 2.14
C ALA A 374 -28.85 1.13 2.21
N MET A 375 -27.61 1.64 2.33
CA MET A 375 -27.32 3.08 2.34
C MET A 375 -27.62 3.73 0.98
N TRP A 376 -27.16 3.15 -0.14
CA TRP A 376 -27.48 3.65 -1.48
C TRP A 376 -28.99 3.61 -1.76
N PHE A 377 -29.67 2.53 -1.37
CA PHE A 377 -31.12 2.40 -1.55
C PHE A 377 -31.93 3.34 -0.64
N ALA A 378 -31.41 3.73 0.52
CA ALA A 378 -32.02 4.75 1.38
C ALA A 378 -31.96 6.14 0.73
N GLU A 379 -30.80 6.55 0.22
CA GLU A 379 -30.58 7.88 -0.38
C GLU A 379 -31.12 8.00 -1.83
N ARG A 380 -31.81 6.98 -2.37
CA ARG A 380 -32.28 6.89 -3.77
C ARG A 380 -33.08 8.07 -4.31
N ASN A 381 -33.67 8.88 -3.42
CA ASN A 381 -34.48 10.06 -3.74
C ASN A 381 -33.69 11.38 -3.69
N ASP A 382 -32.54 11.44 -3.01
CA ASP A 382 -31.63 12.61 -3.00
C ASP A 382 -30.44 12.32 -3.90
N SER A 383 -30.51 12.81 -5.14
CA SER A 383 -29.47 12.60 -6.15
C SER A 383 -28.10 13.19 -5.78
N GLY A 384 -28.06 14.20 -4.91
CA GLY A 384 -26.81 14.80 -4.43
C GLY A 384 -26.12 13.93 -3.38
N ARG A 385 -26.90 13.42 -2.42
CA ARG A 385 -26.38 12.49 -1.39
C ARG A 385 -26.01 11.14 -1.99
N LEU A 386 -26.85 10.57 -2.84
CA LEU A 386 -26.53 9.30 -3.51
C LEU A 386 -25.21 9.42 -4.29
N GLN A 387 -25.02 10.50 -5.03
CA GLN A 387 -23.77 10.74 -5.76
C GLN A 387 -22.57 10.92 -4.80
N ALA A 388 -22.75 11.55 -3.64
CA ALA A 388 -21.72 11.64 -2.59
C ALA A 388 -21.39 10.27 -1.97
N ARG A 389 -22.38 9.42 -1.67
CA ARG A 389 -22.15 8.05 -1.14
C ARG A 389 -21.49 7.12 -2.15
N VAL A 390 -21.81 7.25 -3.44
CA VAL A 390 -21.12 6.47 -4.49
C VAL A 390 -19.70 6.99 -4.72
N LEU A 391 -19.48 8.31 -4.67
CA LEU A 391 -18.13 8.88 -4.69
C LEU A 391 -17.30 8.43 -3.50
N ALA A 392 -17.86 8.40 -2.29
CA ALA A 392 -17.18 7.90 -1.10
C ALA A 392 -16.64 6.48 -1.29
N TRP A 393 -17.47 5.59 -1.81
CA TRP A 393 -17.11 4.19 -2.08
C TRP A 393 -16.06 4.04 -3.19
N MET A 394 -16.17 4.83 -4.27
CA MET A 394 -15.19 4.82 -5.37
C MET A 394 -13.85 5.46 -4.99
N VAL A 395 -13.86 6.58 -4.26
CA VAL A 395 -12.63 7.20 -3.73
C VAL A 395 -12.04 6.34 -2.60
N GLY A 396 -12.85 5.50 -1.94
CA GLY A 396 -12.38 4.42 -1.08
C GLY A 396 -11.56 3.34 -1.83
N LEU A 397 -11.93 2.98 -3.06
CA LEU A 397 -11.11 2.12 -3.92
C LEU A 397 -9.80 2.81 -4.31
N VAL A 398 -9.86 4.09 -4.70
CA VAL A 398 -8.65 4.89 -5.00
C VAL A 398 -7.74 4.97 -3.77
N LEU A 399 -8.28 5.16 -2.57
CA LEU A 399 -7.52 5.14 -1.33
C LEU A 399 -6.95 3.75 -1.01
N SER A 400 -7.66 2.66 -1.33
CA SER A 400 -7.16 1.29 -1.19
C SER A 400 -5.99 1.00 -2.14
N SER A 401 -6.10 1.43 -3.40
CA SER A 401 -5.03 1.31 -4.40
C SER A 401 -3.82 2.18 -4.01
N ILE A 402 -4.02 3.40 -3.51
CA ILE A 402 -2.94 4.25 -2.97
C ILE A 402 -2.30 3.64 -1.71
N ALA A 403 -3.09 3.04 -0.80
CA ALA A 403 -2.55 2.38 0.39
C ALA A 403 -1.68 1.18 0.02
N LYS A 404 -2.11 0.37 -0.95
CA LYS A 404 -1.29 -0.71 -1.52
C LYS A 404 -0.05 -0.16 -2.21
N PHE A 405 -0.17 0.88 -3.05
CA PHE A 405 0.98 1.55 -3.69
C PHE A 405 1.96 2.20 -2.69
N ALA A 406 1.50 2.58 -1.48
CA ALA A 406 2.35 3.04 -0.38
C ALA A 406 3.02 1.90 0.40
N CYS A 407 2.41 0.71 0.43
CA CYS A 407 2.81 -0.43 1.23
C CYS A 407 3.21 -1.64 0.36
N TYR A 408 3.90 -1.39 -0.76
CA TYR A 408 4.48 -2.39 -1.66
C TYR A 408 3.44 -3.44 -2.12
N SER A 409 2.31 -2.95 -2.62
CA SER A 409 1.16 -3.70 -3.13
C SER A 409 0.39 -4.55 -2.08
N ASN A 410 0.88 -4.71 -0.85
CA ASN A 410 0.09 -5.24 0.27
C ASN A 410 -0.82 -4.15 0.88
N ASN A 411 -2.08 -4.49 1.22
CA ASN A 411 -2.95 -3.54 1.93
C ASN A 411 -2.64 -3.60 3.45
N PRO A 412 -2.29 -2.46 4.10
CA PRO A 412 -1.84 -2.46 5.49
C PRO A 412 -2.94 -2.81 6.51
N VAL A 413 -4.21 -2.94 6.12
CA VAL A 413 -5.30 -3.39 7.02
C VAL A 413 -5.90 -4.75 6.63
N TRP A 414 -5.15 -5.58 5.90
CA TRP A 414 -5.55 -6.95 5.55
C TRP A 414 -5.40 -7.95 6.72
N PRO A 415 -6.26 -8.98 6.77
CA PRO A 415 -6.25 -10.05 7.79
C PRO A 415 -4.97 -10.92 7.78
N VAL A 416 -4.22 -10.96 6.67
CA VAL A 416 -2.92 -11.66 6.55
C VAL A 416 -1.73 -10.80 7.02
N MET A 417 -1.99 -9.56 7.46
CA MET A 417 -0.98 -8.63 7.96
C MET A 417 -1.01 -8.56 9.48
N LYS A 418 0.15 -8.37 10.09
CA LYS A 418 0.43 -8.21 11.52
C LYS A 418 1.58 -7.23 11.69
N ALA A 419 1.83 -6.73 12.91
CA ALA A 419 2.81 -5.64 13.12
C ALA A 419 4.21 -5.98 12.57
N GLU A 420 4.58 -7.27 12.64
CA GLU A 420 5.87 -7.82 12.22
C GLU A 420 6.07 -7.80 10.70
N ASN A 421 5.02 -8.09 9.91
CA ASN A 421 5.07 -8.01 8.43
C ASN A 421 4.54 -6.68 7.86
N GLY A 422 4.23 -5.70 8.71
CA GLY A 422 3.89 -4.32 8.31
C GLY A 422 2.42 -3.94 8.39
N GLY A 423 1.56 -4.79 8.97
CA GLY A 423 0.14 -4.49 9.18
C GLY A 423 -0.11 -3.34 10.17
N TRP A 424 -0.94 -2.38 9.78
CA TRP A 424 -1.41 -1.24 10.57
C TRP A 424 -2.84 -1.45 11.10
N ASN A 425 -3.28 -2.70 11.26
CA ASN A 425 -4.67 -3.07 11.58
C ASN A 425 -5.25 -2.32 12.79
N TRP A 426 -4.48 -2.11 13.86
CA TRP A 426 -4.92 -1.32 15.02
C TRP A 426 -5.24 0.14 14.66
N THR A 427 -4.37 0.81 13.90
CA THR A 427 -4.63 2.15 13.35
C THR A 427 -5.88 2.12 12.46
N GLY A 428 -6.00 1.08 11.63
CA GLY A 428 -7.15 0.84 10.77
C GLY A 428 -8.47 0.80 11.54
N PHE A 429 -8.53 -0.04 12.58
CA PHE A 429 -9.68 -0.24 13.45
C PHE A 429 -10.04 1.03 14.24
N LEU A 430 -9.06 1.68 14.87
CA LEU A 430 -9.27 2.87 15.69
C LEU A 430 -9.79 4.07 14.88
N LEU A 431 -9.41 4.19 13.62
CA LEU A 431 -9.98 5.18 12.68
C LEU A 431 -11.39 4.79 12.20
N ALA A 432 -11.67 3.50 12.05
CA ALA A 432 -12.96 3.01 11.56
C ALA A 432 -14.12 3.27 12.53
N ILE A 433 -13.90 3.14 13.84
CA ILE A 433 -14.96 3.34 14.84
C ILE A 433 -15.62 4.73 14.78
N PRO A 434 -14.88 5.86 14.79
CA PRO A 434 -15.46 7.19 14.61
C PRO A 434 -15.90 7.45 13.15
N ALA A 435 -15.25 6.84 12.15
CA ALA A 435 -15.67 6.98 10.75
C ALA A 435 -17.07 6.41 10.51
N VAL A 436 -17.38 5.21 11.00
CA VAL A 436 -18.74 4.65 10.97
C VAL A 436 -19.72 5.56 11.71
N TRP A 437 -19.36 6.04 12.91
CA TRP A 437 -20.22 6.93 13.70
C TRP A 437 -20.58 8.23 12.97
N HIS A 438 -19.63 8.81 12.22
CA HIS A 438 -19.81 10.06 11.47
C HIS A 438 -20.55 9.87 10.15
N ALA A 439 -20.20 8.86 9.36
CA ALA A 439 -20.84 8.58 8.07
C ALA A 439 -22.31 8.18 8.22
N THR A 440 -22.63 7.41 9.26
CA THR A 440 -23.96 6.85 9.53
C THR A 440 -24.77 7.71 10.51
N ARG A 441 -24.54 9.03 10.56
CA ARG A 441 -25.38 9.95 11.36
C ARG A 441 -26.80 10.01 10.78
N PRO A 442 -27.86 9.74 11.57
CA PRO A 442 -29.22 9.83 11.08
C PRO A 442 -29.58 11.30 10.78
N VAL A 443 -29.64 11.64 9.49
CA VAL A 443 -30.09 12.96 9.04
C VAL A 443 -31.61 13.01 9.18
N THR A 444 -32.15 14.09 9.74
CA THR A 444 -33.58 14.27 10.06
C THR A 444 -34.45 14.57 8.83
N THR A 445 -34.25 13.81 7.75
CA THR A 445 -35.05 13.83 6.52
C THR A 445 -35.58 12.42 6.27
N SER A 446 -36.90 12.28 6.17
CA SER A 446 -37.62 11.01 5.97
C SER A 446 -36.89 10.06 5.01
N GLY A 447 -36.66 8.78 5.33
CA GLY A 447 -37.31 7.98 6.38
C GLY A 447 -38.40 7.06 5.83
N GLY A 448 -38.09 6.32 4.75
CA GLY A 448 -38.97 5.30 4.17
C GLY A 448 -40.08 5.84 3.29
N ASP A 449 -40.89 6.75 3.84
CA ASP A 449 -42.18 7.15 3.28
C ASP A 449 -42.12 8.45 2.49
N LEU A 450 -42.01 8.28 1.16
CA LEU A 450 -42.46 9.22 0.14
C LEU A 450 -42.74 8.42 -1.13
N VAL A 451 -43.91 8.64 -1.73
CA VAL A 451 -44.44 7.85 -2.87
C VAL A 451 -43.37 7.67 -3.94
N ALA A 452 -43.15 6.41 -4.36
CA ALA A 452 -42.18 6.10 -5.39
C ALA A 452 -42.52 6.85 -6.69
N ARG A 453 -41.72 7.88 -7.03
CA ARG A 453 -41.84 8.66 -8.26
C ARG A 453 -41.97 7.69 -9.44
N GLN A 454 -43.00 7.87 -10.26
CA GLN A 454 -43.22 7.11 -11.49
C GLN A 454 -42.16 7.51 -12.54
N VAL A 455 -40.93 7.02 -12.33
CA VAL A 455 -39.85 7.05 -13.31
C VAL A 455 -40.06 5.89 -14.28
N LYS A 456 -39.92 6.14 -15.58
CA LYS A 456 -39.83 5.08 -16.60
C LYS A 456 -38.52 4.32 -16.36
N ARG A 457 -38.62 3.12 -15.77
CA ARG A 457 -37.46 2.28 -15.41
C ARG A 457 -37.06 1.39 -16.59
N GLY A 458 -35.76 1.16 -16.74
CA GLY A 458 -35.21 0.10 -17.57
C GLY A 458 -35.41 -1.28 -16.96
N SER A 459 -34.76 -2.29 -17.53
CA SER A 459 -34.73 -3.64 -16.94
C SER A 459 -33.88 -3.65 -15.67
N GLY A 460 -34.48 -3.98 -14.54
CA GLY A 460 -33.77 -4.16 -13.27
C GLY A 460 -32.80 -5.34 -13.29
N LEU A 461 -33.09 -6.37 -14.11
CA LEU A 461 -32.19 -7.50 -14.33
C LEU A 461 -30.92 -7.04 -15.06
N MET A 462 -31.06 -6.28 -16.15
CA MET A 462 -29.91 -5.72 -16.89
C MET A 462 -29.10 -4.73 -16.05
N ALA A 463 -29.74 -3.98 -15.14
CA ALA A 463 -29.04 -3.15 -14.17
C ALA A 463 -28.23 -3.99 -13.16
N GLY A 464 -28.75 -5.14 -12.72
CA GLY A 464 -28.03 -6.09 -11.86
C GLY A 464 -26.85 -6.74 -12.58
N VAL A 465 -27.05 -7.25 -13.80
CA VAL A 465 -25.99 -7.79 -14.67
C VAL A 465 -24.86 -6.76 -14.86
N GLY A 466 -25.21 -5.51 -15.16
CA GLY A 466 -24.22 -4.43 -15.32
C GLY A 466 -23.56 -3.97 -14.03
N PHE A 467 -24.21 -4.12 -12.87
CA PHE A 467 -23.54 -3.95 -11.57
C PHE A 467 -22.54 -5.08 -11.30
N GLY A 468 -22.85 -6.33 -11.70
CA GLY A 468 -21.94 -7.47 -11.58
C GLY A 468 -20.66 -7.30 -12.41
N GLY A 469 -20.79 -6.98 -13.70
CA GLY A 469 -19.63 -6.71 -14.57
C GLY A 469 -18.82 -5.49 -14.13
N LEU A 470 -19.48 -4.44 -13.61
CA LEU A 470 -18.81 -3.29 -13.01
C LEU A 470 -18.02 -3.67 -11.74
N MET A 471 -18.63 -4.39 -10.81
CA MET A 471 -17.97 -4.88 -9.58
C MET A 471 -16.76 -5.74 -9.93
N PHE A 472 -16.87 -6.58 -10.95
CA PHE A 472 -15.79 -7.43 -11.41
C PHE A 472 -14.63 -6.60 -11.96
N ALA A 473 -14.88 -5.73 -12.94
CA ALA A 473 -13.84 -4.87 -13.53
C ALA A 473 -13.12 -3.98 -12.51
N LEU A 474 -13.84 -3.45 -11.51
CA LEU A 474 -13.26 -2.66 -10.42
C LEU A 474 -12.36 -3.51 -9.50
N HIS A 475 -12.70 -4.78 -9.28
CA HIS A 475 -11.91 -5.67 -8.43
C HIS A 475 -10.73 -6.29 -9.18
N SER A 476 -10.95 -6.86 -10.37
CA SER A 476 -9.94 -7.65 -11.10
C SER A 476 -8.77 -6.83 -11.63
N LEU A 477 -8.98 -5.54 -11.93
CA LEU A 477 -8.00 -4.71 -12.66
C LEU A 477 -7.63 -3.40 -11.96
N LEU A 478 -8.42 -2.94 -10.98
CA LEU A 478 -8.26 -1.62 -10.33
C LEU A 478 -8.17 -1.68 -8.79
N SER A 479 -8.09 -2.89 -8.22
CA SER A 479 -7.80 -3.09 -6.80
C SER A 479 -6.30 -2.99 -6.46
N ASP A 480 -5.44 -2.94 -7.48
CA ASP A 480 -4.10 -2.37 -7.42
C ASP A 480 -3.87 -1.47 -8.64
N SER A 481 -2.82 -0.68 -8.56
CA SER A 481 -2.20 0.12 -9.60
C SER A 481 -1.38 -0.68 -10.62
N SER A 482 -0.82 -1.84 -10.22
CA SER A 482 0.14 -2.63 -11.01
C SER A 482 -0.50 -3.71 -11.90
N THR A 483 -1.71 -4.21 -11.61
CA THR A 483 -2.27 -5.37 -12.31
C THR A 483 -2.27 -5.22 -13.83
N MET A 484 -2.74 -4.09 -14.37
CA MET A 484 -2.73 -3.85 -15.83
C MET A 484 -1.34 -3.65 -16.42
N ILE A 485 -0.32 -3.31 -15.61
CA ILE A 485 1.07 -3.26 -16.04
C ILE A 485 1.57 -4.69 -16.26
N SER A 486 1.35 -5.57 -15.28
CA SER A 486 1.71 -7.00 -15.36
C SER A 486 0.99 -7.75 -16.50
N TRP A 487 -0.24 -7.37 -16.85
CA TRP A 487 -0.94 -7.91 -18.06
C TRP A 487 -0.21 -7.56 -19.38
N THR A 488 0.60 -6.51 -19.39
CA THR A 488 1.26 -5.97 -20.59
C THR A 488 2.76 -6.19 -20.61
N TRP A 489 3.32 -6.82 -19.58
CA TRP A 489 4.75 -7.04 -19.40
C TRP A 489 5.31 -8.06 -20.39
N THR A 490 6.55 -7.84 -20.85
CA THR A 490 7.22 -8.63 -21.91
C THR A 490 8.64 -9.06 -21.55
N GLY A 491 9.20 -8.63 -20.41
CA GLY A 491 10.59 -8.88 -20.02
C GLY A 491 11.56 -7.76 -20.41
N TYR A 492 12.79 -8.15 -20.75
CA TYR A 492 13.89 -7.24 -21.10
C TYR A 492 14.29 -7.36 -22.58
N PRO A 493 14.76 -6.28 -23.24
CA PRO A 493 14.88 -4.92 -22.72
C PRO A 493 13.51 -4.29 -22.45
N VAL A 494 13.39 -3.48 -21.39
CA VAL A 494 12.09 -3.02 -20.88
C VAL A 494 11.46 -2.01 -21.84
N ASN A 495 10.57 -2.52 -22.71
CA ASN A 495 9.86 -1.74 -23.71
C ASN A 495 8.55 -1.14 -23.18
N GLY A 496 8.00 -1.69 -22.09
CA GLY A 496 6.70 -1.30 -21.51
C GLY A 496 6.77 -0.46 -20.23
N PRO A 497 5.61 -0.23 -19.58
CA PRO A 497 5.54 0.41 -18.27
C PRO A 497 6.11 -0.48 -17.15
N GLN A 498 6.65 0.16 -16.11
CA GLN A 498 7.08 -0.45 -14.83
C GLN A 498 6.15 -0.03 -13.67
N GLN A 499 5.94 -0.91 -12.68
CA GLN A 499 5.04 -0.72 -11.54
C GLN A 499 5.20 0.65 -10.84
N VAL A 500 6.44 1.03 -10.57
CA VAL A 500 6.83 2.41 -10.24
C VAL A 500 7.65 2.95 -11.41
N PRO A 501 7.42 4.18 -11.91
CA PRO A 501 6.43 5.15 -11.45
C PRO A 501 4.98 4.93 -11.95
N HIS A 502 4.73 4.01 -12.87
CA HIS A 502 3.54 4.09 -13.73
C HIS A 502 2.23 3.69 -13.05
N GLY A 503 2.25 2.94 -11.95
CA GLY A 503 1.05 2.67 -11.14
C GLY A 503 0.32 3.95 -10.70
N ALA A 504 1.04 5.05 -10.46
CA ALA A 504 0.42 6.34 -10.17
C ALA A 504 -0.33 6.95 -11.38
N VAL A 505 0.02 6.58 -12.61
CA VAL A 505 -0.73 6.94 -13.83
C VAL A 505 -2.05 6.17 -13.91
N THR A 506 -2.08 4.91 -13.49
CA THR A 506 -3.33 4.14 -13.29
C THR A 506 -4.21 4.82 -12.23
N ILE A 507 -3.65 5.19 -11.07
CA ILE A 507 -4.37 5.89 -10.00
C ILE A 507 -4.93 7.24 -10.49
N LEU A 508 -4.16 7.98 -11.30
CA LEU A 508 -4.60 9.21 -11.95
C LEU A 508 -5.74 8.98 -12.95
N ALA A 509 -5.68 7.91 -13.75
CA ALA A 509 -6.76 7.54 -14.66
C ALA A 509 -8.06 7.20 -13.92
N MET A 510 -7.99 6.54 -12.75
CA MET A 510 -9.16 6.30 -11.88
C MET A 510 -9.77 7.63 -11.42
N ALA A 511 -8.94 8.57 -10.98
CA ALA A 511 -9.38 9.90 -10.52
C ALA A 511 -9.99 10.76 -11.64
N VAL A 512 -9.38 10.75 -12.83
CA VAL A 512 -9.89 11.42 -14.04
C VAL A 512 -11.22 10.81 -14.48
N GLY A 513 -11.34 9.48 -14.48
CA GLY A 513 -12.60 8.78 -14.74
C GLY A 513 -13.72 9.26 -13.81
N LEU A 514 -13.47 9.26 -12.49
CA LEU A 514 -14.44 9.74 -11.50
C LEU A 514 -14.82 11.22 -11.71
N LEU A 515 -13.86 12.11 -11.98
CA LEU A 515 -14.12 13.52 -12.21
C LEU A 515 -15.02 13.75 -13.45
N ILE A 516 -14.77 13.02 -14.54
CA ILE A 516 -15.59 13.12 -15.76
C ILE A 516 -16.96 12.47 -15.55
N GLY A 517 -17.04 11.32 -14.87
CA GLY A 517 -18.30 10.65 -14.52
C GLY A 517 -19.22 11.50 -13.64
N VAL A 518 -18.64 12.30 -12.73
CA VAL A 518 -19.37 13.26 -11.89
C VAL A 518 -19.84 14.49 -12.68
N SER A 519 -18.97 15.05 -13.52
CA SER A 519 -19.19 16.32 -14.21
C SER A 519 -20.08 16.15 -15.46
N SER A 520 -19.91 15.03 -16.17
CA SER A 520 -20.50 14.74 -17.48
C SER A 520 -21.14 13.34 -17.56
N PRO A 521 -21.99 12.92 -16.60
CA PRO A 521 -22.55 11.56 -16.54
C PRO A 521 -23.34 11.13 -17.79
N LYS A 522 -23.88 12.08 -18.57
CA LYS A 522 -24.54 11.80 -19.86
C LYS A 522 -23.58 11.30 -20.93
N ILE A 523 -22.31 11.70 -20.88
CA ILE A 523 -21.28 11.29 -21.87
C ILE A 523 -20.82 9.88 -21.53
N LEU A 524 -20.42 9.63 -20.28
CA LEU A 524 -19.96 8.30 -19.83
C LEU A 524 -21.06 7.24 -19.87
N GLY A 525 -22.32 7.63 -19.66
CA GLY A 525 -23.48 6.75 -19.87
C GLY A 525 -23.92 6.53 -21.33
N SER A 526 -23.13 6.96 -22.33
CA SER A 526 -23.47 6.82 -23.74
C SER A 526 -22.88 5.56 -24.39
N TRP A 527 -23.51 5.09 -25.47
CA TRP A 527 -22.95 4.00 -26.30
C TRP A 527 -21.60 4.35 -26.94
N THR A 528 -21.33 5.63 -27.21
CA THR A 528 -20.03 6.08 -27.73
C THR A 528 -18.92 5.92 -26.69
N ALA A 529 -19.17 6.31 -25.44
CA ALA A 529 -18.21 6.10 -24.35
C ALA A 529 -18.01 4.61 -24.04
N TYR A 530 -19.08 3.81 -24.07
CA TYR A 530 -19.00 2.35 -23.98
C TYR A 530 -18.14 1.73 -25.11
N GLY A 531 -18.31 2.19 -26.35
CA GLY A 531 -17.50 1.75 -27.49
C GLY A 531 -16.01 2.07 -27.31
N ILE A 532 -15.68 3.30 -26.86
CA ILE A 532 -14.31 3.70 -26.54
C ILE A 532 -13.73 2.84 -25.40
N GLY A 533 -14.50 2.60 -24.34
CA GLY A 533 -14.10 1.70 -23.26
C GLY A 533 -13.87 0.26 -23.71
N SER A 534 -14.69 -0.24 -24.65
CA SER A 534 -14.53 -1.57 -25.26
C SER A 534 -13.28 -1.68 -26.13
N VAL A 535 -12.91 -0.62 -26.86
CA VAL A 535 -11.64 -0.55 -27.58
C VAL A 535 -10.45 -0.51 -26.61
N GLY A 536 -10.55 0.23 -25.49
CA GLY A 536 -9.54 0.21 -24.44
C GLY A 536 -9.32 -1.18 -23.84
N ALA A 537 -10.42 -1.88 -23.53
CA ALA A 537 -10.41 -3.26 -23.04
C ALA A 537 -9.81 -4.24 -24.06
N MET A 538 -10.13 -4.10 -25.35
CA MET A 538 -9.54 -4.88 -26.44
C MET A 538 -8.03 -4.65 -26.54
N PHE A 539 -7.57 -3.39 -26.45
CA PHE A 539 -6.14 -3.07 -26.47
C PHE A 539 -5.41 -3.71 -25.28
N LEU A 540 -5.93 -3.57 -24.05
CA LEU A 540 -5.38 -4.23 -22.85
C LEU A 540 -5.32 -5.76 -22.95
N THR A 541 -6.20 -6.39 -23.74
CA THR A 541 -6.29 -7.86 -23.84
C THR A 541 -5.35 -8.45 -24.91
N TYR A 542 -5.14 -7.73 -26.02
CA TYR A 542 -4.44 -8.28 -27.20
C TYR A 542 -3.14 -7.55 -27.57
N TYR A 543 -2.78 -6.46 -26.88
CA TYR A 543 -1.53 -5.72 -27.13
C TYR A 543 -0.67 -5.68 -25.87
N GLN A 544 0.64 -5.72 -26.07
CA GLN A 544 1.65 -5.68 -25.02
C GLN A 544 2.20 -4.26 -24.80
N ASP A 545 3.07 -4.12 -23.81
CA ASP A 545 3.79 -2.89 -23.44
C ASP A 545 2.87 -1.66 -23.36
N TRP A 546 3.37 -0.50 -23.81
CA TRP A 546 2.61 0.74 -23.86
C TRP A 546 1.32 0.67 -24.64
N ALA A 547 1.24 -0.15 -25.70
CA ALA A 547 0.04 -0.24 -26.53
C ALA A 547 -1.13 -0.86 -25.74
N GLY A 548 -0.88 -1.95 -25.02
CA GLY A 548 -1.84 -2.52 -24.08
C GLY A 548 -2.17 -1.57 -22.94
N TYR A 549 -1.13 -0.94 -22.35
CA TYR A 549 -1.31 -0.10 -21.17
C TYR A 549 -2.10 1.18 -21.45
N TYR A 550 -1.90 1.84 -22.60
CA TYR A 550 -2.77 2.95 -23.01
C TYR A 550 -4.23 2.51 -23.20
N GLY A 551 -4.46 1.30 -23.67
CA GLY A 551 -5.79 0.67 -23.67
C GLY A 551 -6.37 0.53 -22.25
N GLY A 552 -5.59 0.00 -21.32
CA GLY A 552 -5.94 -0.12 -19.91
C GLY A 552 -6.27 1.22 -19.25
N LEU A 553 -5.51 2.28 -19.54
CA LEU A 553 -5.80 3.63 -19.04
C LEU A 553 -7.12 4.20 -19.60
N VAL A 554 -7.40 4.02 -20.89
CA VAL A 554 -8.69 4.40 -21.51
C VAL A 554 -9.86 3.63 -20.90
N PHE A 555 -9.69 2.32 -20.70
CA PHE A 555 -10.66 1.46 -20.03
C PHE A 555 -10.89 1.90 -18.57
N THR A 556 -9.83 2.23 -17.83
CA THR A 556 -9.89 2.74 -16.45
C THR A 556 -10.71 4.02 -16.33
N VAL A 557 -10.45 5.01 -17.20
CA VAL A 557 -11.21 6.26 -17.25
C VAL A 557 -12.70 5.97 -17.53
N TYR A 558 -12.99 5.02 -18.41
CA TYR A 558 -14.36 4.62 -18.71
C TYR A 558 -15.05 3.92 -17.52
N VAL A 559 -14.44 2.89 -16.93
CA VAL A 559 -15.04 2.10 -15.83
C VAL A 559 -15.30 2.98 -14.59
N CYS A 560 -14.29 3.75 -14.16
CA CYS A 560 -14.43 4.67 -13.04
C CYS A 560 -15.43 5.81 -13.33
N GLY A 561 -15.54 6.25 -14.59
CA GLY A 561 -16.51 7.28 -15.00
C GLY A 561 -17.94 6.78 -15.20
N VAL A 562 -18.15 5.52 -15.54
CA VAL A 562 -19.48 4.93 -15.71
C VAL A 562 -20.05 4.39 -14.40
N ALA A 563 -19.21 4.03 -13.42
CA ALA A 563 -19.65 3.50 -12.13
C ALA A 563 -20.74 4.35 -11.42
N PRO A 564 -20.63 5.69 -11.32
CA PRO A 564 -21.68 6.52 -10.72
C PRO A 564 -22.98 6.55 -11.54
N VAL A 565 -22.90 6.30 -12.85
CA VAL A 565 -24.07 6.28 -13.76
C VAL A 565 -24.84 4.97 -13.63
N LEU A 566 -24.12 3.84 -13.54
CA LEU A 566 -24.71 2.51 -13.38
C LEU A 566 -25.33 2.32 -11.98
N ILE A 567 -24.59 2.65 -10.91
CA ILE A 567 -25.10 2.49 -9.54
C ILE A 567 -26.34 3.38 -9.31
N LYS A 568 -26.33 4.62 -9.83
CA LYS A 568 -27.50 5.52 -9.79
C LYS A 568 -28.73 4.93 -10.51
N SER A 569 -28.54 4.16 -11.58
CA SER A 569 -29.62 3.41 -12.24
C SER A 569 -30.08 2.23 -11.38
N ALA A 570 -29.16 1.37 -10.96
CA ALA A 570 -29.40 0.17 -10.17
C ALA A 570 -30.26 0.44 -8.92
N VAL A 571 -29.96 1.54 -8.22
CA VAL A 571 -30.68 2.03 -7.02
C VAL A 571 -32.18 2.33 -7.25
N GLN A 572 -32.64 2.52 -8.48
CA GLN A 572 -34.06 2.76 -8.79
C GLN A 572 -34.91 1.48 -8.94
N HIS A 573 -34.27 0.30 -8.91
CA HIS A 573 -34.93 -1.00 -9.05
C HIS A 573 -35.07 -1.72 -7.69
N ASN A 574 -35.47 -3.00 -7.69
CA ASN A 574 -35.49 -3.82 -6.48
C ASN A 574 -34.04 -4.16 -6.07
N PRO A 575 -33.57 -3.84 -4.85
CA PRO A 575 -32.18 -4.05 -4.45
C PRO A 575 -31.74 -5.51 -4.50
N ALA A 576 -32.65 -6.48 -4.30
CA ALA A 576 -32.31 -7.90 -4.48
C ALA A 576 -31.96 -8.25 -5.93
N VAL A 577 -32.57 -7.59 -6.91
CA VAL A 577 -32.30 -7.82 -8.34
C VAL A 577 -31.12 -6.97 -8.83
N ALA A 578 -31.03 -5.72 -8.37
CA ALA A 578 -30.02 -4.77 -8.82
C ALA A 578 -28.64 -4.96 -8.15
N PHE A 579 -28.61 -5.48 -6.92
CA PHE A 579 -27.38 -5.69 -6.15
C PHE A 579 -27.21 -7.14 -5.70
N GLY A 580 -28.27 -7.80 -5.20
CA GLY A 580 -28.16 -9.21 -4.78
C GLY A 580 -27.81 -10.15 -5.94
N PHE A 581 -28.60 -10.13 -7.01
CA PHE A 581 -28.31 -10.84 -8.26
C PHE A 581 -27.10 -10.23 -9.00
N GLY A 582 -26.82 -8.94 -8.82
CA GLY A 582 -25.59 -8.33 -9.35
C GLY A 582 -24.32 -8.90 -8.72
N PHE A 583 -24.30 -9.10 -7.40
CA PHE A 583 -23.22 -9.80 -6.70
C PHE A 583 -23.15 -11.29 -7.07
N PHE A 584 -24.27 -11.94 -7.42
CA PHE A 584 -24.25 -13.29 -7.99
C PHE A 584 -23.56 -13.33 -9.36
N ILE A 585 -23.87 -12.41 -10.27
CA ILE A 585 -23.16 -12.27 -11.56
C ILE A 585 -21.67 -11.97 -11.35
N TYR A 586 -21.34 -11.09 -10.41
CA TYR A 586 -19.94 -10.83 -10.01
C TYR A 586 -19.23 -12.09 -9.50
N ASN A 587 -19.87 -12.91 -8.64
CA ASN A 587 -19.27 -14.15 -8.15
C ASN A 587 -19.06 -15.17 -9.27
N LEU A 588 -19.98 -15.27 -10.23
CA LEU A 588 -19.77 -16.09 -11.44
C LEU A 588 -18.58 -15.60 -12.26
N MET A 589 -18.37 -14.28 -12.37
CA MET A 589 -17.19 -13.71 -13.04
C MET A 589 -15.89 -13.94 -12.26
N VAL A 590 -15.91 -13.92 -10.92
CA VAL A 590 -14.77 -14.31 -10.08
C VAL A 590 -14.41 -15.79 -10.30
N LEU A 591 -15.40 -16.68 -10.30
CA LEU A 591 -15.17 -18.12 -10.57
C LEU A 591 -14.64 -18.34 -11.99
N PHE A 592 -15.23 -17.69 -13.00
CA PHE A 592 -14.77 -17.76 -14.38
C PHE A 592 -13.33 -17.27 -14.55
N HIS A 593 -12.94 -16.18 -13.86
CA HIS A 593 -11.56 -15.69 -13.82
C HIS A 593 -10.58 -16.65 -13.12
N VAL A 594 -11.06 -17.56 -12.27
CA VAL A 594 -10.23 -18.66 -11.73
C VAL A 594 -10.18 -19.81 -12.72
N TRP A 595 -11.30 -20.17 -13.36
CA TRP A 595 -11.38 -21.31 -14.28
C TRP A 595 -10.50 -21.19 -15.53
N VAL A 596 -10.18 -19.98 -15.99
CA VAL A 596 -9.27 -19.78 -17.13
C VAL A 596 -7.81 -20.16 -16.84
N VAL A 597 -7.42 -20.29 -15.57
CA VAL A 597 -6.05 -20.69 -15.13
C VAL A 597 -6.07 -22.01 -14.34
N ALA A 598 -6.97 -22.17 -13.38
CA ALA A 598 -7.09 -23.38 -12.56
C ALA A 598 -7.87 -24.52 -13.26
N TYR A 599 -7.86 -24.58 -14.61
CA TYR A 599 -8.75 -25.45 -15.38
C TYR A 599 -8.55 -26.95 -15.09
N ALA A 600 -7.35 -27.38 -14.71
CA ALA A 600 -7.07 -28.76 -14.30
C ALA A 600 -7.79 -29.16 -13.00
N PHE A 601 -7.94 -28.22 -12.06
CA PHE A 601 -8.42 -28.46 -10.69
C PHE A 601 -9.94 -28.30 -10.52
N VAL A 602 -10.64 -27.71 -11.49
CA VAL A 602 -12.04 -27.27 -11.34
C VAL A 602 -12.99 -27.96 -12.34
N PRO A 603 -14.12 -28.55 -11.88
CA PRO A 603 -15.09 -29.18 -12.77
C PRO A 603 -15.65 -28.22 -13.82
N GLY A 604 -15.42 -28.54 -15.10
CA GLY A 604 -15.80 -27.69 -16.24
C GLY A 604 -14.75 -26.67 -16.66
N GLY A 605 -13.65 -26.52 -15.92
CA GLY A 605 -12.52 -25.65 -16.25
C GLY A 605 -11.96 -25.84 -17.68
N PRO A 606 -11.79 -27.07 -18.19
CA PRO A 606 -11.26 -27.29 -19.55
C PRO A 606 -12.13 -26.73 -20.68
N LEU A 607 -13.40 -26.37 -20.41
CA LEU A 607 -14.28 -25.70 -21.39
C LEU A 607 -13.96 -24.21 -21.57
N VAL A 608 -13.15 -23.63 -20.69
CA VAL A 608 -12.76 -22.21 -20.67
C VAL A 608 -11.26 -22.02 -20.45
N ARG A 609 -10.46 -23.08 -20.63
CA ARG A 609 -8.99 -23.05 -20.59
C ARG A 609 -8.46 -21.90 -21.46
N GLU A 610 -7.56 -21.10 -20.90
CA GLU A 610 -6.82 -20.03 -21.59
C GLU A 610 -7.69 -18.86 -22.16
N HIS A 611 -8.99 -18.79 -21.82
CA HIS A 611 -9.92 -17.79 -22.37
C HIS A 611 -10.10 -16.51 -21.55
N THR A 612 -9.00 -15.78 -21.29
CA THR A 612 -9.05 -14.42 -20.70
C THR A 612 -9.85 -13.44 -21.58
N ASP A 613 -9.83 -13.64 -22.90
CA ASP A 613 -10.61 -12.84 -23.84
C ASP A 613 -12.12 -12.98 -23.61
N TRP A 614 -12.63 -14.19 -23.37
CA TRP A 614 -14.04 -14.41 -23.05
C TRP A 614 -14.44 -13.78 -21.71
N VAL A 615 -13.53 -13.74 -20.73
CA VAL A 615 -13.74 -13.03 -19.45
C VAL A 615 -13.87 -11.52 -19.69
N MET A 616 -13.01 -10.93 -20.52
CA MET A 616 -13.09 -9.50 -20.86
C MET A 616 -14.34 -9.17 -21.68
N ILE A 617 -14.65 -9.97 -22.72
CA ILE A 617 -15.85 -9.84 -23.55
C ILE A 617 -17.11 -9.92 -22.67
N SER A 618 -17.18 -10.90 -21.76
CA SER A 618 -18.30 -11.04 -20.82
C SER A 618 -18.42 -9.84 -19.90
N THR A 619 -17.30 -9.32 -19.37
CA THR A 619 -17.27 -8.11 -18.55
C THR A 619 -17.85 -6.90 -19.30
N MET A 620 -17.44 -6.68 -20.55
CA MET A 620 -17.97 -5.59 -21.36
C MET A 620 -19.45 -5.78 -21.71
N LEU A 621 -19.87 -6.96 -22.15
CA LEU A 621 -21.28 -7.25 -22.42
C LEU A 621 -22.17 -7.02 -21.19
N GLN A 622 -21.69 -7.36 -20.00
CA GLN A 622 -22.39 -7.09 -18.75
C GLN A 622 -22.50 -5.58 -18.48
N ILE A 623 -21.39 -4.83 -18.56
CA ILE A 623 -21.40 -3.36 -18.43
C ILE A 623 -22.34 -2.71 -19.46
N GLY A 624 -22.39 -3.21 -20.70
CA GLY A 624 -23.30 -2.77 -21.75
C GLY A 624 -24.79 -2.98 -21.42
N ASN A 625 -25.15 -4.08 -20.77
CA ASN A 625 -26.49 -4.29 -20.21
C ASN A 625 -26.82 -3.23 -19.14
N GLY A 626 -25.83 -2.89 -18.30
CA GLY A 626 -25.93 -1.78 -17.36
C GLY A 626 -26.19 -0.44 -18.04
N VAL A 627 -25.42 -0.11 -19.08
CA VAL A 627 -25.56 1.12 -19.88
C VAL A 627 -26.95 1.22 -20.51
N PHE A 628 -27.46 0.14 -21.11
CA PHE A 628 -28.81 0.10 -21.70
C PHE A 628 -29.91 0.39 -20.67
N SER A 629 -29.82 -0.21 -19.47
CA SER A 629 -30.76 0.07 -18.38
C SER A 629 -30.59 1.48 -17.79
N ALA A 630 -29.36 2.00 -17.76
CA ALA A 630 -29.05 3.34 -17.30
C ALA A 630 -29.54 4.44 -18.25
N LEU A 631 -29.44 4.24 -19.57
CA LEU A 631 -29.97 5.16 -20.59
C LEU A 631 -31.48 5.34 -20.44
N THR A 632 -32.22 4.23 -20.31
CA THR A 632 -33.68 4.27 -20.13
C THR A 632 -34.09 4.87 -18.78
N THR A 633 -33.46 4.43 -17.68
CA THR A 633 -33.82 4.85 -16.31
C THR A 633 -33.44 6.31 -16.01
N ASN A 634 -32.27 6.79 -16.48
CA ASN A 634 -31.82 8.15 -16.16
C ASN A 634 -32.45 9.24 -17.05
N SER A 635 -33.00 8.91 -18.23
CA SER A 635 -33.49 9.89 -19.20
C SER A 635 -34.55 10.86 -18.64
N HIS A 636 -35.51 10.37 -17.85
CA HIS A 636 -36.59 11.19 -17.27
C HIS A 636 -36.23 11.86 -15.92
N SER A 637 -34.94 12.04 -15.63
CA SER A 637 -34.47 12.84 -14.50
C SER A 637 -34.42 14.36 -14.78
N GLY A 638 -34.67 14.78 -16.03
CA GLY A 638 -34.46 16.16 -16.49
C GLY A 638 -35.51 17.22 -16.10
N GLU A 639 -36.75 16.83 -15.75
CA GLU A 639 -37.82 17.80 -15.53
C GLU A 639 -37.95 18.25 -14.07
N ARG A 640 -38.11 19.57 -13.91
CA ARG A 640 -38.07 20.35 -12.65
C ARG A 640 -36.78 20.16 -11.85
N ALA A 641 -35.73 20.87 -12.28
CA ALA A 641 -34.58 21.23 -11.45
C ALA A 641 -35.00 22.17 -10.29
N ALA A 642 -35.62 21.59 -9.25
CA ALA A 642 -35.92 22.30 -8.01
C ALA A 642 -34.61 22.80 -7.36
N LYS A 643 -34.66 23.98 -6.73
CA LYS A 643 -33.48 24.66 -6.16
C LYS A 643 -32.89 23.85 -5.00
N VAL A 644 -31.85 23.04 -5.25
CA VAL A 644 -31.06 22.36 -4.20
C VAL A 644 -29.57 22.75 -4.30
N PRO A 645 -29.16 23.90 -3.71
CA PRO A 645 -27.75 24.32 -3.70
C PRO A 645 -26.85 23.47 -2.78
N ARG A 646 -27.42 22.58 -1.94
CA ARG A 646 -26.69 21.86 -0.89
C ARG A 646 -25.84 20.70 -1.41
N GLY A 647 -26.39 19.84 -2.29
CA GLY A 647 -25.71 18.62 -2.76
C GLY A 647 -24.39 18.90 -3.52
N ARG A 648 -24.38 19.91 -4.42
CA ARG A 648 -23.17 20.33 -5.14
C ARG A 648 -22.04 20.75 -4.20
N LYS A 649 -22.35 21.40 -3.07
CA LYS A 649 -21.35 21.78 -2.07
C LYS A 649 -20.78 20.60 -1.29
N GLN A 650 -21.47 19.45 -1.23
CA GLN A 650 -20.93 18.23 -0.60
C GLN A 650 -19.99 17.49 -1.56
N ILE A 651 -20.40 17.30 -2.81
CA ILE A 651 -19.59 16.65 -3.87
C ILE A 651 -18.19 17.27 -3.97
N ALA A 652 -18.10 18.60 -3.86
CA ALA A 652 -16.83 19.32 -3.88
C ALA A 652 -15.81 18.77 -2.85
N TYR A 653 -16.20 18.43 -1.61
CA TYR A 653 -15.24 17.94 -0.60
C TYR A 653 -14.61 16.61 -1.02
N TYR A 654 -15.36 15.69 -1.64
CA TYR A 654 -14.83 14.42 -2.15
C TYR A 654 -13.84 14.65 -3.31
N LEU A 655 -14.09 15.65 -4.18
CA LEU A 655 -13.15 16.00 -5.25
C LEU A 655 -11.88 16.68 -4.73
N HIS A 656 -11.97 17.51 -3.69
CA HIS A 656 -10.78 18.08 -3.02
C HIS A 656 -9.95 16.98 -2.34
N ILE A 657 -10.58 16.03 -1.65
CA ILE A 657 -9.87 14.88 -1.05
C ILE A 657 -9.23 14.02 -2.13
N LEU A 658 -9.95 13.72 -3.23
CA LEU A 658 -9.41 12.97 -4.37
C LEU A 658 -8.18 13.67 -4.98
N PHE A 659 -8.18 14.99 -5.09
CA PHE A 659 -7.01 15.77 -5.54
C PHE A 659 -5.84 15.68 -4.56
N VAL A 660 -6.08 15.80 -3.25
CA VAL A 660 -5.03 15.59 -2.21
C VAL A 660 -4.47 14.17 -2.28
N LEU A 661 -5.31 13.17 -2.57
CA LEU A 661 -4.88 11.79 -2.79
C LEU A 661 -4.03 11.63 -4.07
N GLN A 662 -4.25 12.43 -5.12
CA GLN A 662 -3.35 12.43 -6.28
C GLN A 662 -1.98 13.04 -5.95
N LEU A 663 -1.95 14.12 -5.16
CA LEU A 663 -0.68 14.68 -4.66
C LEU A 663 0.07 13.69 -3.77
N LEU A 664 -0.65 12.92 -2.94
CA LEU A 664 -0.07 11.84 -2.15
C LEU A 664 0.49 10.73 -3.04
N ALA A 665 -0.26 10.26 -4.06
CA ALA A 665 0.21 9.26 -5.01
C ALA A 665 1.49 9.69 -5.72
N MET A 666 1.53 10.92 -6.25
CA MET A 666 2.73 11.48 -6.90
C MET A 666 3.92 11.64 -5.92
N SER A 667 3.66 11.95 -4.66
CA SER A 667 4.70 12.03 -3.63
C SER A 667 5.27 10.65 -3.28
N LEU A 668 4.40 9.64 -3.18
CA LEU A 668 4.79 8.25 -2.99
C LEU A 668 5.61 7.72 -4.17
N THR A 669 5.26 8.09 -5.41
CA THR A 669 6.03 7.75 -6.61
C THR A 669 7.46 8.29 -6.56
N TYR A 670 7.65 9.51 -6.05
CA TYR A 670 8.98 10.09 -5.87
C TYR A 670 9.77 9.38 -4.77
N LEU A 671 9.11 9.01 -3.66
CA LEU A 671 9.74 8.32 -2.52
C LEU A 671 10.05 6.84 -2.79
N ARG A 672 9.27 6.15 -3.65
CA ARG A 672 9.49 4.76 -4.07
C ARG A 672 10.32 4.62 -5.36
N PHE A 673 10.85 5.71 -5.91
CA PHE A 673 11.61 5.63 -7.16
C PHE A 673 12.86 4.73 -6.94
N PRO A 674 13.06 3.65 -7.73
CA PRO A 674 14.01 2.61 -7.37
C PRO A 674 15.44 3.12 -7.15
N THR A 675 15.99 2.83 -5.96
CA THR A 675 17.42 3.01 -5.70
C THR A 675 18.19 1.89 -6.38
N ASN A 676 18.88 2.22 -7.48
CA ASN A 676 19.62 1.31 -8.35
C ASN A 676 20.88 0.68 -7.69
N ASN A 677 20.75 0.11 -6.50
CA ASN A 677 21.85 -0.44 -5.70
C ASN A 677 22.12 -1.93 -5.99
N TYR A 678 22.33 -2.24 -7.27
CA TYR A 678 22.50 -3.60 -7.79
C TYR A 678 23.93 -4.14 -7.52
N GLN A 679 24.32 -4.22 -6.24
CA GLN A 679 25.68 -4.62 -5.82
C GLN A 679 25.72 -6.11 -5.40
N PRO A 680 26.40 -6.99 -6.16
CA PRO A 680 26.59 -8.40 -5.80
C PRO A 680 27.41 -8.55 -4.52
N PHE A 681 27.24 -9.66 -3.81
CA PHE A 681 27.84 -9.88 -2.48
C PHE A 681 29.36 -10.10 -2.53
N HIS A 682 29.86 -10.87 -3.51
CA HIS A 682 31.28 -11.29 -3.57
C HIS A 682 31.95 -10.92 -4.92
N PRO A 683 32.11 -9.62 -5.24
CA PRO A 683 32.65 -9.16 -6.50
C PRO A 683 34.16 -9.39 -6.67
N GLU A 684 34.93 -9.51 -5.58
CA GLU A 684 36.38 -9.70 -5.64
C GLU A 684 36.75 -11.10 -6.15
N GLU A 685 36.08 -12.14 -5.66
CA GLU A 685 36.19 -13.52 -6.17
C GLU A 685 35.49 -13.74 -7.53
N LYS A 686 34.78 -12.74 -8.07
CA LYS A 686 33.84 -12.88 -9.21
C LYS A 686 32.84 -14.03 -9.01
N SER A 687 32.31 -14.15 -7.80
CA SER A 687 31.36 -15.20 -7.48
C SER A 687 29.93 -14.79 -7.78
N LEU A 688 29.13 -15.76 -8.20
CA LEU A 688 27.69 -15.66 -8.42
C LEU A 688 27.02 -16.67 -7.49
N THR A 689 26.22 -16.19 -6.54
CA THR A 689 25.35 -17.05 -5.73
C THR A 689 23.97 -17.09 -6.40
N ALA A 690 23.58 -18.23 -6.97
CA ALA A 690 22.31 -18.41 -7.68
C ALA A 690 21.39 -19.37 -6.91
N GLY A 691 20.09 -19.09 -6.82
CA GLY A 691 19.13 -19.92 -6.07
C GLY A 691 17.77 -20.08 -6.75
N ILE A 692 17.00 -21.04 -6.26
CA ILE A 692 15.62 -21.32 -6.68
C ILE A 692 14.74 -21.44 -5.43
N TRP A 693 13.48 -21.02 -5.53
CA TRP A 693 12.47 -21.22 -4.49
C TRP A 693 11.03 -21.18 -5.05
N THR A 694 10.20 -22.18 -4.78
CA THR A 694 8.72 -22.06 -4.94
C THR A 694 8.13 -21.41 -3.69
N ILE A 695 7.28 -20.38 -3.85
CA ILE A 695 6.98 -19.43 -2.76
C ILE A 695 5.52 -19.36 -2.29
N HIS A 696 4.64 -20.27 -2.72
CA HIS A 696 3.24 -20.36 -2.27
C HIS A 696 2.50 -19.01 -2.33
N PHE A 697 2.70 -18.27 -3.42
CA PHE A 697 2.12 -16.94 -3.66
C PHE A 697 2.38 -15.93 -2.52
N SER A 698 3.47 -16.13 -1.77
CA SER A 698 3.91 -15.34 -0.60
C SER A 698 2.96 -15.38 0.60
N LEU A 699 2.33 -16.53 0.83
CA LEU A 699 1.65 -16.87 2.09
C LEU A 699 2.48 -17.91 2.85
N ASP A 700 2.63 -17.73 4.16
CA ASP A 700 3.25 -18.75 5.02
C ASP A 700 2.23 -19.77 5.57
N ASN A 701 2.75 -20.83 6.20
CA ASN A 701 1.95 -21.96 6.73
C ASN A 701 0.88 -21.56 7.77
N ASP A 702 0.94 -20.34 8.31
CA ASP A 702 -0.06 -19.78 9.25
C ASP A 702 -0.95 -18.71 8.55
N MET A 703 -0.94 -18.68 7.22
CA MET A 703 -1.68 -17.79 6.34
C MET A 703 -1.31 -16.29 6.55
N TRP A 704 -0.06 -15.98 6.87
CA TRP A 704 0.44 -14.59 6.90
C TRP A 704 1.19 -14.24 5.62
N SER A 705 1.24 -12.95 5.30
CA SER A 705 2.11 -12.42 4.26
C SER A 705 3.59 -12.66 4.62
N SER A 706 4.34 -13.34 3.74
CA SER A 706 5.66 -13.88 4.05
C SER A 706 6.84 -13.13 3.42
N GLU A 707 6.60 -12.16 2.55
CA GLU A 707 7.60 -11.51 1.68
C GLU A 707 8.79 -10.89 2.43
N ARG A 708 8.57 -10.34 3.62
CA ARG A 708 9.66 -9.79 4.46
C ARG A 708 10.58 -10.87 5.00
N ARG A 709 10.03 -12.05 5.34
CA ARG A 709 10.78 -13.22 5.80
C ARG A 709 11.59 -13.81 4.64
N MET A 710 11.01 -13.80 3.43
CA MET A 710 11.69 -14.21 2.21
C MET A 710 12.87 -13.27 1.89
N ALA A 711 12.67 -11.95 1.88
CA ALA A 711 13.75 -10.99 1.65
C ALA A 711 14.86 -11.07 2.73
N GLN A 712 14.50 -11.38 3.98
CA GLN A 712 15.50 -11.68 5.01
C GLN A 712 16.31 -12.93 4.64
N ALA A 713 15.66 -14.06 4.32
CA ALA A 713 16.35 -15.31 3.97
C ALA A 713 17.24 -15.18 2.73
N ILE A 714 16.76 -14.54 1.66
CA ILE A 714 17.52 -14.31 0.41
C ILE A 714 18.76 -13.45 0.66
N ARG A 715 18.64 -12.43 1.54
CA ARG A 715 19.74 -11.55 1.94
C ARG A 715 20.74 -12.24 2.87
N GLU A 716 20.28 -13.04 3.83
CA GLU A 716 21.13 -13.80 4.76
C GLU A 716 21.86 -14.96 4.07
N LEU A 717 21.31 -15.53 2.99
CA LEU A 717 21.95 -16.54 2.14
C LEU A 717 22.90 -15.94 1.08
N GLU A 718 23.05 -14.61 1.04
CA GLU A 718 23.93 -13.89 0.10
C GLU A 718 23.62 -14.18 -1.38
N ILE A 719 22.35 -14.34 -1.73
CA ILE A 719 21.94 -14.74 -3.10
C ILE A 719 21.97 -13.51 -4.04
N ASP A 720 22.69 -13.65 -5.16
CA ASP A 720 22.84 -12.62 -6.19
C ASP A 720 21.83 -12.76 -7.34
N VAL A 721 21.36 -13.98 -7.62
CA VAL A 721 20.33 -14.27 -8.64
C VAL A 721 19.37 -15.32 -8.10
N ILE A 722 18.06 -15.10 -8.20
CA ILE A 722 17.06 -16.05 -7.71
C ILE A 722 15.87 -16.20 -8.67
N GLY A 723 15.53 -17.45 -8.99
CA GLY A 723 14.26 -17.82 -9.60
C GLY A 723 13.20 -18.02 -8.51
N LEU A 724 12.02 -17.42 -8.67
CA LEU A 724 10.90 -17.55 -7.73
C LEU A 724 9.67 -18.07 -8.47
N LEU A 725 9.08 -19.17 -8.00
CA LEU A 725 7.98 -19.88 -8.65
C LEU A 725 6.70 -19.84 -7.80
N GLU A 726 5.52 -19.96 -8.42
CA GLU A 726 4.24 -19.56 -7.81
C GLU A 726 4.24 -18.06 -7.44
N SER A 727 4.71 -17.23 -8.38
CA SER A 727 4.93 -15.80 -8.19
C SER A 727 3.76 -14.92 -8.67
N ASP A 728 2.84 -15.44 -9.49
CA ASP A 728 1.70 -14.66 -10.01
C ASP A 728 0.69 -14.34 -8.91
N THR A 729 0.84 -13.13 -8.38
CA THR A 729 0.03 -12.57 -7.32
C THR A 729 -1.01 -11.55 -7.84
N GLN A 730 -1.13 -11.38 -9.17
CA GLN A 730 -1.93 -10.31 -9.80
C GLN A 730 -3.38 -10.71 -10.14
N ARG A 731 -3.95 -11.68 -9.41
CA ARG A 731 -5.34 -12.18 -9.57
C ARG A 731 -6.21 -11.84 -8.34
N ILE A 732 -7.54 -11.82 -8.51
CA ILE A 732 -8.50 -11.61 -7.40
C ILE A 732 -8.27 -12.60 -6.24
N ILE A 733 -8.00 -13.87 -6.55
CA ILE A 733 -7.70 -14.91 -5.54
C ILE A 733 -6.41 -14.67 -4.75
N MET A 734 -5.54 -13.80 -5.24
CA MET A 734 -4.28 -13.39 -4.58
C MET A 734 -4.38 -11.98 -3.96
N GLY A 735 -5.56 -11.36 -3.96
CA GLY A 735 -5.75 -9.97 -3.54
C GLY A 735 -5.20 -8.90 -4.51
N ASN A 736 -4.84 -9.30 -5.74
CA ASN A 736 -4.20 -8.45 -6.76
C ASN A 736 -2.93 -7.76 -6.22
N ARG A 737 -1.90 -8.50 -5.80
CA ARG A 737 -0.67 -7.94 -5.22
C ARG A 737 0.57 -8.20 -6.08
N ASP A 738 1.66 -7.51 -5.76
CA ASP A 738 2.97 -7.66 -6.39
C ASP A 738 4.07 -7.90 -5.35
N THR A 739 4.30 -9.17 -4.97
CA THR A 739 5.41 -9.48 -4.07
C THR A 739 6.77 -9.25 -4.74
N MET A 740 6.87 -9.50 -6.05
CA MET A 740 8.14 -9.40 -6.77
C MET A 740 8.66 -7.96 -6.74
N GLN A 741 7.77 -6.97 -6.80
CA GLN A 741 8.11 -5.57 -6.60
C GLN A 741 8.72 -5.30 -5.21
N TYR A 742 8.11 -5.83 -4.13
CA TYR A 742 8.67 -5.67 -2.77
C TYR A 742 10.09 -6.24 -2.69
N LEU A 743 10.29 -7.46 -3.19
CA LEU A 743 11.59 -8.14 -3.13
C LEU A 743 12.66 -7.37 -3.93
N ALA A 744 12.32 -6.89 -5.13
CA ALA A 744 13.22 -6.09 -5.96
C ALA A 744 13.64 -4.77 -5.30
N GLU A 745 12.67 -4.04 -4.73
CA GLU A 745 12.92 -2.75 -4.05
C GLU A 745 13.67 -2.90 -2.71
N ASP A 746 13.43 -3.97 -1.93
CA ASP A 746 14.09 -4.23 -0.63
C ASP A 746 15.50 -4.85 -0.77
N LEU A 747 15.71 -5.72 -1.77
CA LEU A 747 16.99 -6.40 -2.00
C LEU A 747 17.95 -5.61 -2.92
N GLY A 748 17.45 -4.62 -3.66
CA GLY A 748 18.23 -3.90 -4.67
C GLY A 748 18.56 -4.79 -5.87
N MET A 749 17.54 -5.37 -6.50
CA MET A 749 17.68 -6.33 -7.60
C MET A 749 16.89 -5.87 -8.84
N TYR A 750 17.46 -6.09 -10.02
CA TYR A 750 16.69 -6.14 -11.26
C TYR A 750 15.66 -7.26 -11.14
N VAL A 751 14.49 -7.07 -11.76
CA VAL A 751 13.40 -8.04 -11.72
C VAL A 751 12.77 -8.19 -13.09
N ASP A 752 12.62 -9.44 -13.53
CA ASP A 752 11.67 -9.85 -14.55
C ASP A 752 10.51 -10.57 -13.84
N TYR A 753 9.30 -10.03 -14.02
CA TYR A 753 8.07 -10.53 -13.42
C TYR A 753 7.54 -11.80 -14.10
N GLY A 754 8.10 -12.18 -15.25
CA GLY A 754 7.68 -13.34 -16.02
C GLY A 754 6.34 -13.17 -16.76
N PRO A 755 5.72 -14.28 -17.20
CA PRO A 755 4.45 -14.25 -17.92
C PRO A 755 3.35 -13.55 -17.14
N GLY A 756 2.69 -12.57 -17.75
CA GLY A 756 1.57 -11.86 -17.14
C GLY A 756 0.39 -12.79 -16.80
N PRO A 757 -0.49 -12.43 -15.84
CA PRO A 757 -1.61 -13.26 -15.40
C PRO A 757 -2.63 -13.58 -16.52
N ASN A 758 -2.67 -12.76 -17.57
CA ASN A 758 -3.42 -13.00 -18.80
C ASN A 758 -2.91 -14.17 -19.65
N LEU A 759 -1.73 -14.73 -19.32
CA LEU A 759 -1.08 -15.89 -19.96
C LEU A 759 -1.19 -17.20 -19.14
N HIS A 760 -2.13 -17.27 -18.20
CA HIS A 760 -2.65 -18.52 -17.61
C HIS A 760 -1.66 -19.47 -16.90
N THR A 761 -0.55 -18.94 -16.39
CA THR A 761 0.38 -19.69 -15.53
C THR A 761 0.28 -19.22 -14.08
N TRP A 762 0.86 -19.99 -13.15
CA TRP A 762 1.06 -19.59 -11.74
C TRP A 762 2.23 -18.62 -11.52
N GLY A 763 2.94 -18.24 -12.59
CA GLY A 763 4.07 -17.33 -12.53
C GLY A 763 5.39 -17.99 -12.16
N ALA A 764 6.42 -17.60 -12.91
CA ALA A 764 7.82 -17.77 -12.58
C ALA A 764 8.48 -16.39 -12.76
N ALA A 765 9.31 -15.95 -11.82
CA ALA A 765 9.97 -14.65 -11.84
C ALA A 765 11.48 -14.81 -11.63
N LEU A 766 12.26 -13.84 -12.13
CA LEU A 766 13.71 -13.81 -12.00
C LEU A 766 14.14 -12.49 -11.36
N LEU A 767 14.79 -12.56 -10.20
CA LEU A 767 15.47 -11.41 -9.60
C LEU A 767 16.98 -11.58 -9.74
N SER A 768 17.69 -10.48 -10.04
CA SER A 768 19.12 -10.48 -10.30
C SER A 768 19.80 -9.21 -9.81
N LYS A 769 20.94 -9.31 -9.14
CA LYS A 769 21.85 -8.18 -8.88
C LYS A 769 22.70 -7.81 -10.10
N PHE A 770 22.76 -8.69 -11.10
CA PHE A 770 23.43 -8.43 -12.37
C PHE A 770 22.44 -7.89 -13.41
N PRO A 771 22.82 -6.96 -14.30
CA PRO A 771 21.94 -6.40 -15.31
C PRO A 771 21.33 -7.48 -16.21
N ILE A 772 19.99 -7.51 -16.29
CA ILE A 772 19.26 -8.32 -17.27
C ILE A 772 19.35 -7.59 -18.62
N LEU A 773 20.03 -8.19 -19.60
CA LEU A 773 20.24 -7.60 -20.92
C LEU A 773 19.07 -7.86 -21.86
N ASN A 774 18.54 -9.07 -21.80
CA ASN A 774 17.43 -9.58 -22.61
C ASN A 774 16.73 -10.69 -21.82
N SER A 775 15.41 -10.82 -21.93
CA SER A 775 14.70 -12.00 -21.49
C SER A 775 13.57 -12.38 -22.45
N THR A 776 13.14 -13.64 -22.39
CA THR A 776 12.09 -14.19 -23.24
C THR A 776 11.25 -15.16 -22.43
N HIS A 777 9.94 -15.04 -22.55
CA HIS A 777 8.98 -15.85 -21.80
C HIS A 777 8.43 -16.95 -22.70
N HIS A 778 8.55 -18.19 -22.23
CA HIS A 778 8.09 -19.38 -22.93
C HIS A 778 6.89 -19.96 -22.18
N LEU A 779 5.79 -20.20 -22.89
CA LEU A 779 4.68 -21.03 -22.44
C LEU A 779 4.92 -22.41 -23.07
N LEU A 780 5.28 -23.40 -22.26
CA LEU A 780 5.70 -24.71 -22.76
C LEU A 780 4.49 -25.58 -23.13
N PRO A 781 4.65 -26.60 -24.01
CA PRO A 781 3.53 -27.41 -24.46
C PRO A 781 2.78 -28.08 -23.30
N SER A 782 1.45 -27.95 -23.31
CA SER A 782 0.55 -28.63 -22.39
C SER A 782 -0.73 -29.04 -23.13
N PRO A 783 -0.80 -30.26 -23.69
CA PRO A 783 -2.01 -30.75 -24.35
C PRO A 783 -3.12 -31.20 -23.37
N VAL A 784 -2.82 -31.45 -22.08
CA VAL A 784 -3.80 -31.97 -21.11
C VAL A 784 -3.77 -31.22 -19.77
N GLY A 785 -2.60 -31.14 -19.15
CA GLY A 785 -2.37 -30.67 -17.79
C GLY A 785 -2.13 -29.17 -17.68
N GLU A 786 -1.20 -28.75 -16.82
CA GLU A 786 -0.89 -27.34 -16.56
C GLU A 786 0.06 -26.69 -17.61
N LEU A 787 -0.27 -25.46 -18.02
CA LEU A 787 0.58 -24.61 -18.86
C LEU A 787 1.81 -24.09 -18.11
N ALA A 788 2.93 -24.78 -18.30
CA ALA A 788 4.19 -24.52 -17.61
C ALA A 788 4.94 -23.26 -18.14
N PRO A 789 5.31 -22.29 -17.27
CA PRO A 789 6.11 -21.13 -17.64
C PRO A 789 7.64 -21.40 -17.58
N ALA A 790 8.38 -20.82 -18.53
CA ALA A 790 9.82 -20.59 -18.37
C ALA A 790 10.24 -19.16 -18.76
N ILE A 791 11.29 -18.66 -18.12
CA ILE A 791 12.06 -17.47 -18.54
C ILE A 791 13.41 -17.96 -19.08
N GLU A 792 13.81 -17.51 -20.26
CA GLU A 792 15.20 -17.50 -20.73
C GLU A 792 15.72 -16.06 -20.59
N ALA A 793 16.79 -15.81 -19.82
CA ALA A 793 17.32 -14.47 -19.60
C ALA A 793 18.85 -14.40 -19.69
N THR A 794 19.39 -13.45 -20.44
CA THR A 794 20.84 -13.18 -20.52
C THR A 794 21.21 -12.08 -19.52
N LEU A 795 22.14 -12.39 -18.60
CA LEU A 795 22.69 -11.49 -17.59
C LEU A 795 24.11 -11.05 -17.93
N ASP A 796 24.51 -9.81 -17.58
CA ASP A 796 25.91 -9.39 -17.58
C ASP A 796 26.58 -9.65 -16.22
N VAL A 797 27.28 -10.78 -16.12
CA VAL A 797 27.94 -11.22 -14.88
C VAL A 797 29.44 -10.96 -15.00
N TYR A 798 29.91 -9.86 -14.39
CA TYR A 798 31.30 -9.41 -14.41
C TYR A 798 31.91 -9.22 -15.82
N GLY A 799 31.11 -8.78 -16.79
CA GLY A 799 31.52 -8.61 -18.19
C GLY A 799 31.39 -9.87 -19.04
N THR A 800 30.74 -10.93 -18.52
CA THR A 800 30.47 -12.19 -19.22
C THR A 800 28.97 -12.39 -19.34
N GLN A 801 28.49 -12.66 -20.56
CA GLN A 801 27.08 -13.01 -20.75
C GLN A 801 26.80 -14.43 -20.25
N LEU A 802 25.91 -14.55 -19.27
CA LEU A 802 25.43 -15.79 -18.68
C LEU A 802 23.94 -15.95 -19.01
N ASP A 803 23.50 -17.12 -19.46
CA ASP A 803 22.07 -17.40 -19.62
C ASP A 803 21.50 -18.10 -18.37
N VAL A 804 20.45 -17.52 -17.81
CA VAL A 804 19.71 -18.08 -16.67
C VAL A 804 18.32 -18.46 -17.14
N PHE A 805 18.00 -19.74 -16.97
CA PHE A 805 16.68 -20.31 -17.23
C PHE A 805 15.95 -20.45 -15.89
N VAL A 806 14.73 -19.92 -15.79
CA VAL A 806 13.82 -20.15 -14.64
C VAL A 806 12.62 -20.94 -15.14
N PHE A 807 12.26 -22.06 -14.50
CA PHE A 807 11.22 -22.97 -15.01
C PHE A 807 10.37 -23.62 -13.90
N HIS A 808 9.04 -23.57 -14.05
CA HIS A 808 8.09 -24.34 -13.25
C HIS A 808 7.47 -25.45 -14.12
N SER A 809 7.75 -26.71 -13.82
CA SER A 809 7.15 -27.86 -14.52
C SER A 809 5.66 -28.00 -14.24
N GLY A 810 4.92 -28.50 -15.23
CA GLY A 810 3.57 -28.98 -15.02
C GLY A 810 3.51 -30.18 -14.06
N GLN A 811 2.30 -30.49 -13.62
CA GLN A 811 1.95 -31.41 -12.52
C GLN A 811 2.42 -32.87 -12.70
N GLU A 812 2.38 -33.67 -11.62
CA GLU A 812 2.78 -35.08 -11.66
C GLU A 812 1.80 -35.91 -12.51
N GLU A 813 0.51 -35.59 -12.42
CA GLU A 813 -0.62 -36.32 -13.00
C GLU A 813 -0.61 -36.41 -14.54
N ASP A 814 0.14 -35.52 -15.22
CA ASP A 814 0.26 -35.48 -16.69
C ASP A 814 1.70 -35.76 -17.18
N PRO A 815 2.14 -37.03 -17.21
CA PRO A 815 3.50 -37.39 -17.66
C PRO A 815 3.85 -36.98 -19.09
N GLU A 816 2.87 -36.93 -20.01
CA GLU A 816 3.11 -36.55 -21.41
C GLU A 816 3.37 -35.04 -21.55
N ASP A 817 2.64 -34.20 -20.82
CA ASP A 817 2.90 -32.77 -20.72
C ASP A 817 4.30 -32.53 -20.17
N ARG A 818 4.65 -33.13 -19.01
CA ARG A 818 6.02 -33.07 -18.45
C ARG A 818 7.08 -33.57 -19.43
N ARG A 819 6.80 -34.62 -20.20
CA ARG A 819 7.70 -35.13 -21.25
C ARG A 819 7.93 -34.06 -22.33
N GLN A 820 6.87 -33.50 -22.92
CA GLN A 820 6.98 -32.47 -23.95
C GLN A 820 7.66 -31.19 -23.44
N GLN A 821 7.38 -30.79 -22.20
CA GLN A 821 8.02 -29.67 -21.51
C GLN A 821 9.52 -29.92 -21.33
N SER A 822 9.92 -31.11 -20.88
CA SER A 822 11.35 -31.49 -20.77
C SER A 822 12.06 -31.45 -22.14
N GLU A 823 11.40 -31.91 -23.21
CA GLU A 823 11.97 -31.87 -24.56
C GLU A 823 12.05 -30.45 -25.14
N TYR A 824 11.13 -29.55 -24.77
CA TYR A 824 11.22 -28.14 -25.14
C TYR A 824 12.37 -27.45 -24.39
N LEU A 825 12.43 -27.59 -23.07
CA LEU A 825 13.44 -26.93 -22.24
C LEU A 825 14.86 -27.42 -22.58
N ALA A 826 15.05 -28.74 -22.78
CA ALA A 826 16.34 -29.29 -23.20
C ALA A 826 16.82 -28.72 -24.54
N ARG A 827 15.91 -28.43 -25.49
CA ARG A 827 16.27 -27.83 -26.78
C ARG A 827 16.75 -26.39 -26.64
N ILE A 828 16.12 -25.54 -25.81
CA ILE A 828 16.59 -24.16 -25.62
C ILE A 828 17.89 -24.11 -24.81
N MET A 829 18.02 -24.94 -23.77
CA MET A 829 19.28 -25.07 -23.00
C MET A 829 20.44 -25.60 -23.85
N ALA A 830 20.19 -26.50 -24.81
CA ALA A 830 21.19 -26.96 -25.77
C ALA A 830 21.54 -25.90 -26.83
N ALA A 831 20.61 -25.01 -27.17
CA ALA A 831 20.80 -24.01 -28.22
C ALA A 831 21.72 -22.85 -27.81
N THR A 832 21.79 -22.48 -26.52
CA THR A 832 22.71 -21.42 -26.08
C THR A 832 24.18 -21.88 -26.14
N PRO A 833 25.07 -21.09 -26.77
CA PRO A 833 26.52 -21.33 -26.77
C PRO A 833 27.24 -20.65 -25.59
N ARG A 834 26.49 -20.04 -24.66
CA ARG A 834 27.03 -19.34 -23.48
C ARG A 834 27.03 -20.27 -22.26
N PRO A 835 27.83 -19.95 -21.21
CA PRO A 835 27.63 -20.51 -19.89
C PRO A 835 26.18 -20.32 -19.45
N ALA A 836 25.61 -21.31 -18.78
CA ALA A 836 24.21 -21.27 -18.39
C ALA A 836 23.90 -21.95 -17.06
N ILE A 837 22.80 -21.51 -16.42
CA ILE A 837 22.24 -22.07 -15.19
C ILE A 837 20.73 -22.28 -15.40
N LEU A 838 20.20 -23.44 -14.99
CA LEU A 838 18.78 -23.67 -14.81
C LEU A 838 18.44 -23.58 -13.32
N LEU A 839 17.37 -22.86 -13.00
CA LEU A 839 16.78 -22.69 -11.67
C LEU A 839 15.33 -23.16 -11.78
N SER A 840 15.00 -24.36 -11.28
CA SER A 840 13.73 -25.00 -11.67
C SER A 840 13.07 -25.88 -10.61
N TYR A 841 11.76 -26.08 -10.80
CA TYR A 841 10.94 -27.08 -10.11
C TYR A 841 10.51 -28.14 -11.14
N LEU A 842 10.94 -29.39 -10.97
CA LEU A 842 10.88 -30.42 -12.03
C LEU A 842 9.95 -31.60 -11.74
N ILE A 843 9.64 -31.89 -10.47
CA ILE A 843 8.84 -33.06 -10.05
C ILE A 843 9.42 -34.38 -10.63
N VAL A 844 10.70 -34.64 -10.40
CA VAL A 844 11.39 -35.88 -10.82
C VAL A 844 12.29 -36.40 -9.70
N LYS A 845 12.69 -37.68 -9.76
CA LYS A 845 13.81 -38.16 -8.92
C LYS A 845 15.15 -38.00 -9.65
N PRO A 846 16.26 -37.76 -8.94
CA PRO A 846 17.59 -37.86 -9.51
C PRO A 846 17.82 -39.26 -10.11
N GLY A 847 18.23 -39.31 -11.37
CA GLY A 847 18.49 -40.57 -12.09
C GLY A 847 17.26 -41.31 -12.64
N GLU A 848 16.04 -40.74 -12.61
CA GLU A 848 14.84 -41.37 -13.18
C GLU A 848 14.20 -40.55 -14.31
N GLY A 849 13.86 -41.22 -15.42
CA GLY A 849 12.99 -40.69 -16.48
C GLY A 849 13.45 -39.36 -17.09
N ASN A 850 12.60 -38.33 -16.99
CA ASN A 850 12.85 -37.01 -17.59
C ASN A 850 14.10 -36.30 -17.03
N TYR A 851 14.61 -36.69 -15.85
CA TYR A 851 15.87 -36.20 -15.30
C TYR A 851 17.01 -36.25 -16.35
N HIS A 852 17.15 -37.35 -17.10
CA HIS A 852 18.17 -37.49 -18.14
C HIS A 852 17.95 -36.60 -19.38
N THR A 853 16.74 -36.09 -19.59
CA THR A 853 16.47 -35.08 -20.63
C THR A 853 16.92 -33.69 -20.16
N TYR A 854 16.76 -33.37 -18.87
CA TYR A 854 17.21 -32.11 -18.29
C TYR A 854 18.72 -32.04 -18.03
N SER A 855 19.33 -33.10 -17.48
CA SER A 855 20.72 -33.10 -16.99
C SER A 855 21.65 -34.05 -17.79
N GLY A 856 21.51 -34.07 -19.12
CA GLY A 856 22.20 -35.02 -19.99
C GLY A 856 22.56 -34.47 -21.38
N PRO A 857 23.10 -35.31 -22.28
CA PRO A 857 23.64 -34.85 -23.58
C PRO A 857 22.62 -34.15 -24.50
N LYS A 858 21.33 -34.28 -24.23
CA LYS A 858 20.24 -33.63 -24.99
C LYS A 858 20.04 -32.15 -24.63
N SER A 859 20.50 -31.73 -23.45
CA SER A 859 20.50 -30.32 -22.99
C SER A 859 21.91 -29.73 -22.88
N GLY A 860 22.92 -30.58 -22.66
CA GLY A 860 24.29 -30.15 -22.31
C GLY A 860 24.42 -29.63 -20.88
N MET A 861 23.37 -29.73 -20.05
CA MET A 861 23.38 -29.27 -18.66
C MET A 861 23.79 -30.40 -17.70
N HIS A 862 24.47 -30.03 -16.62
CA HIS A 862 24.93 -30.93 -15.56
C HIS A 862 24.23 -30.61 -14.24
N ASP A 863 23.87 -31.63 -13.47
CA ASP A 863 23.25 -31.48 -12.15
C ASP A 863 24.24 -30.95 -11.09
N ILE A 864 23.74 -30.17 -10.13
CA ILE A 864 24.55 -29.42 -9.15
C ILE A 864 25.21 -30.30 -8.09
N ASP A 865 24.63 -31.43 -7.70
CA ASP A 865 25.30 -32.49 -6.91
C ASP A 865 24.59 -33.83 -7.17
N ARG A 866 25.24 -34.73 -7.92
CA ARG A 866 24.65 -36.02 -8.30
C ARG A 866 24.53 -37.01 -7.13
N SER A 867 25.17 -36.74 -6.00
CA SER A 867 25.08 -37.56 -4.79
C SER A 867 23.89 -37.20 -3.90
N ASP A 868 23.24 -36.04 -4.13
CA ASP A 868 21.98 -35.72 -3.47
C ASP A 868 20.82 -36.40 -4.21
N TRP A 869 20.48 -37.60 -3.72
CA TRP A 869 19.38 -38.45 -4.18
C TRP A 869 18.02 -38.09 -3.56
N ASP A 870 17.98 -37.28 -2.50
CA ASP A 870 16.77 -36.95 -1.73
C ASP A 870 16.14 -35.63 -2.22
N ARG A 871 16.10 -35.45 -3.55
CA ARG A 871 15.46 -34.31 -4.22
C ARG A 871 14.25 -34.76 -5.02
N TRP A 872 13.31 -33.83 -5.23
CA TRP A 872 12.03 -34.10 -5.88
C TRP A 872 11.46 -32.86 -6.57
N CYS A 873 11.30 -31.79 -5.79
CA CYS A 873 10.78 -30.50 -6.22
C CYS A 873 11.84 -29.71 -7.02
N GLU A 874 12.77 -29.08 -6.28
CA GLU A 874 13.68 -28.08 -6.82
C GLU A 874 15.00 -28.67 -7.32
N TYR A 875 15.56 -28.02 -8.35
CA TYR A 875 16.80 -28.36 -9.02
C TYR A 875 17.55 -27.12 -9.49
N ILE A 876 18.87 -27.16 -9.35
CA ILE A 876 19.80 -26.29 -10.07
C ILE A 876 20.62 -27.16 -11.03
N LEU A 877 20.68 -26.79 -12.31
CA LEU A 877 21.60 -27.39 -13.29
C LEU A 877 22.51 -26.30 -13.87
N TYR A 878 23.68 -26.66 -14.40
CA TYR A 878 24.64 -25.69 -14.96
C TYR A 878 25.43 -26.26 -16.13
N LYS A 879 25.97 -25.38 -16.98
CA LYS A 879 27.01 -25.72 -17.96
C LYS A 879 27.98 -24.55 -18.19
N ASP A 880 29.20 -24.90 -18.57
CA ASP A 880 30.30 -24.02 -19.00
C ASP A 880 30.66 -22.89 -18.02
N ILE A 881 30.27 -23.07 -16.75
CA ILE A 881 30.63 -22.23 -15.60
C ILE A 881 31.15 -23.13 -14.47
N LYS A 882 32.07 -22.61 -13.65
CA LYS A 882 32.62 -23.35 -12.51
C LYS A 882 31.66 -23.31 -11.32
N ARG A 883 31.08 -24.46 -10.96
CA ARG A 883 30.47 -24.71 -9.64
C ARG A 883 31.56 -24.68 -8.56
N THR A 884 31.25 -24.08 -7.42
CA THR A 884 32.14 -24.03 -6.23
C THR A 884 31.47 -24.45 -4.93
N GLY A 885 30.14 -24.46 -4.87
CA GLY A 885 29.39 -24.99 -3.74
C GLY A 885 27.92 -25.23 -4.05
N TYR A 886 27.30 -26.10 -3.26
CA TYR A 886 25.86 -26.37 -3.24
C TYR A 886 25.37 -26.31 -1.78
N ALA A 887 24.18 -25.76 -1.57
CA ALA A 887 23.49 -25.74 -0.29
C ALA A 887 21.99 -25.94 -0.49
N ARG A 888 21.39 -26.68 0.44
CA ARG A 888 19.97 -27.02 0.47
C ARG A 888 19.45 -26.66 1.87
N VAL A 889 18.59 -25.66 1.95
CA VAL A 889 18.33 -24.89 3.17
C VAL A 889 16.88 -25.08 3.63
N SER A 890 16.71 -25.40 4.91
CA SER A 890 15.39 -25.70 5.48
C SER A 890 14.44 -24.51 5.42
N ARG A 891 13.25 -24.74 4.87
CA ARG A 891 12.10 -23.83 4.76
C ARG A 891 11.61 -23.18 6.05
N GLY A 892 11.96 -23.75 7.20
CA GLY A 892 11.43 -23.35 8.50
C GLY A 892 9.90 -23.38 8.50
N THR A 893 9.29 -22.19 8.57
CA THR A 893 7.82 -22.01 8.48
C THR A 893 7.43 -20.95 7.44
N ILE A 894 8.20 -20.80 6.34
CA ILE A 894 7.88 -19.83 5.27
C ILE A 894 7.07 -20.48 4.14
N THR A 895 7.43 -21.70 3.73
CA THR A 895 6.84 -22.47 2.60
C THR A 895 6.77 -23.97 2.95
N ASP A 896 6.33 -24.82 2.01
CA ASP A 896 6.53 -26.29 2.07
C ASP A 896 7.78 -26.83 1.34
N THR A 897 8.36 -26.01 0.46
CA THR A 897 9.63 -26.19 -0.26
C THR A 897 10.84 -25.65 0.51
N GLU A 898 11.92 -26.43 0.54
CA GLU A 898 13.26 -25.96 0.88
C GLU A 898 13.79 -24.91 -0.12
N ILE A 899 14.90 -24.24 0.19
CA ILE A 899 15.59 -23.34 -0.75
C ILE A 899 16.84 -24.04 -1.25
N GLN A 900 17.03 -24.17 -2.57
CA GLN A 900 18.29 -24.63 -3.14
C GLN A 900 19.15 -23.47 -3.65
N VAL A 901 20.46 -23.52 -3.37
CA VAL A 901 21.43 -22.46 -3.69
C VAL A 901 22.75 -23.07 -4.21
N GLY A 902 23.25 -22.54 -5.32
CA GLY A 902 24.57 -22.84 -5.88
C GLY A 902 25.49 -21.63 -5.90
N LYS A 903 26.76 -21.82 -5.54
CA LYS A 903 27.82 -20.81 -5.74
C LYS A 903 28.65 -21.15 -6.96
N PHE A 904 28.82 -20.17 -7.84
CA PHE A 904 29.53 -20.26 -9.10
C PHE A 904 30.64 -19.20 -9.17
N VAL A 905 31.62 -19.40 -10.07
CA VAL A 905 32.70 -18.42 -10.33
C VAL A 905 32.88 -18.20 -11.83
N VAL A 906 32.91 -16.93 -12.24
CA VAL A 906 33.05 -16.52 -13.64
C VAL A 906 34.51 -16.37 -14.04
N GLY A 907 34.87 -16.87 -15.24
CA GLY A 907 36.22 -16.77 -15.79
C GLY A 907 37.20 -17.86 -15.33
N GLN A 908 36.72 -18.89 -14.62
CA GLN A 908 37.45 -20.14 -14.38
C GLN A 908 36.83 -21.27 -15.23
N PRO A 909 37.61 -22.28 -15.67
CA PRO A 909 37.07 -23.41 -16.41
C PRO A 909 36.05 -24.19 -15.58
N ALA A 910 35.01 -24.69 -16.24
CA ALA A 910 34.00 -25.53 -15.62
C ALA A 910 34.62 -26.83 -15.06
N ASP A 911 34.12 -27.26 -13.91
CA ASP A 911 34.43 -28.55 -13.30
C ASP A 911 33.09 -29.26 -13.02
N TYR A 912 32.97 -30.48 -13.55
CA TYR A 912 31.78 -31.33 -13.45
C TYR A 912 32.03 -32.56 -12.56
N SER A 913 33.13 -32.57 -11.79
CA SER A 913 33.41 -33.61 -10.80
C SER A 913 32.71 -33.30 -9.48
N ASP A 914 32.14 -34.32 -8.82
CA ASP A 914 31.56 -34.21 -7.48
C ASP A 914 32.61 -34.30 -6.36
N THR A 915 33.81 -33.79 -6.64
CA THR A 915 34.96 -33.79 -5.72
C THR A 915 34.71 -32.85 -4.55
N ARG A 916 34.51 -33.41 -3.35
CA ARG A 916 34.32 -32.64 -2.11
C ARG A 916 35.67 -32.30 -1.48
N ILE A 917 35.91 -31.01 -1.25
CA ILE A 917 37.10 -30.46 -0.58
C ILE A 917 36.74 -29.91 0.81
N SER A 918 37.73 -29.82 1.70
CA SER A 918 37.52 -29.30 3.05
C SER A 918 37.39 -27.77 3.04
N GLU A 919 36.51 -27.22 3.88
CA GLU A 919 36.13 -25.80 3.83
C GLU A 919 37.29 -24.84 4.11
N ASP A 920 38.28 -25.24 4.92
CA ASP A 920 39.51 -24.48 5.16
C ASP A 920 40.27 -24.14 3.87
N GLN A 921 40.13 -24.97 2.83
CA GLN A 921 40.75 -24.83 1.52
C GLN A 921 39.96 -23.91 0.56
N VAL A 922 38.73 -23.53 0.93
CA VAL A 922 37.84 -22.63 0.16
C VAL A 922 38.05 -21.18 0.60
N SER A 923 38.12 -20.21 -0.32
CA SER A 923 38.24 -18.79 0.04
C SER A 923 36.98 -18.26 0.75
N PRO A 924 37.09 -17.27 1.65
CA PRO A 924 35.94 -16.82 2.46
C PRO A 924 34.66 -16.47 1.68
N GLY A 925 34.72 -15.69 0.58
CA GLY A 925 33.51 -15.32 -0.20
C GLY A 925 32.86 -16.48 -0.97
N LEU A 926 33.57 -17.60 -1.14
CA LEU A 926 33.04 -18.82 -1.75
C LEU A 926 32.39 -19.78 -0.74
N ARG A 927 32.48 -19.50 0.57
CA ARG A 927 31.83 -20.30 1.62
C ARG A 927 30.37 -19.85 1.79
N PHE A 928 29.51 -20.76 2.23
CA PHE A 928 28.15 -20.39 2.65
C PHE A 928 28.13 -19.83 4.09
N PRO A 929 27.30 -18.82 4.38
CA PRO A 929 27.19 -18.17 5.69
C PRO A 929 27.03 -19.15 6.86
N ALA A 930 27.88 -19.02 7.87
CA ALA A 930 27.98 -19.99 8.96
C ALA A 930 26.73 -20.07 9.87
N MET A 931 25.83 -19.10 9.79
CA MET A 931 24.59 -19.06 10.58
C MET A 931 23.58 -20.16 10.24
N PHE A 932 23.68 -20.79 9.06
CA PHE A 932 22.82 -21.91 8.64
C PHE A 932 23.37 -23.29 9.06
N ARG A 933 24.42 -23.33 9.88
CA ARG A 933 25.08 -24.57 10.31
C ARG A 933 24.55 -25.03 11.67
N GLY A 934 24.15 -26.30 11.74
CA GLY A 934 23.47 -26.87 12.90
C GLY A 934 21.96 -26.65 12.86
N SER A 935 21.19 -27.66 13.28
CA SER A 935 19.74 -27.72 13.12
C SER A 935 18.98 -26.78 14.07
N ARG A 936 18.92 -25.49 13.73
CA ARG A 936 18.02 -24.52 14.36
C ARG A 936 17.34 -23.64 13.30
N ALA A 937 16.01 -23.73 13.24
CA ALA A 937 15.19 -22.88 12.39
C ALA A 937 15.44 -21.38 12.66
N ILE A 938 15.23 -20.54 11.65
CA ILE A 938 15.39 -19.08 11.69
C ILE A 938 14.52 -18.51 12.82
N LYS A 939 15.11 -18.27 13.99
CA LYS A 939 14.43 -17.67 15.15
C LYS A 939 14.36 -16.16 14.96
N ILE A 940 13.27 -15.72 14.32
CA ILE A 940 12.87 -14.31 14.23
C ILE A 940 12.94 -13.68 15.64
N PRO A 941 13.76 -12.64 15.86
CA PRO A 941 13.85 -11.99 17.15
C PRO A 941 12.54 -11.25 17.48
N THR A 942 11.72 -11.82 18.37
CA THR A 942 10.60 -11.08 18.95
C THR A 942 11.15 -10.02 19.90
N SER A 943 11.03 -8.75 19.50
CA SER A 943 11.69 -7.59 20.12
C SER A 943 11.05 -7.15 21.45
N ARG A 944 10.97 -8.07 22.42
CA ARG A 944 10.71 -7.71 23.82
C ARG A 944 11.94 -7.02 24.40
N LEU A 945 11.86 -5.68 24.48
CA LEU A 945 12.77 -4.86 25.27
C LEU A 945 12.89 -5.41 26.70
N LYS A 946 14.10 -5.87 27.05
CA LYS A 946 14.57 -6.00 28.42
C LYS A 946 15.98 -5.44 28.50
N ASN A 947 16.18 -4.54 29.46
CA ASN A 947 17.50 -4.05 29.84
C ASN A 947 18.30 -5.20 30.47
N GLU A 948 19.62 -5.26 30.25
CA GLU A 948 20.61 -4.96 31.31
C GLU A 948 22.08 -5.05 30.83
N SER A 949 22.96 -4.38 31.58
CA SER A 949 24.43 -4.53 31.59
C SER A 949 25.19 -4.44 30.25
N PHE A 950 25.62 -3.23 29.87
CA PHE A 950 26.85 -3.07 29.09
C PHE A 950 28.07 -3.30 30.00
N ASN A 951 28.97 -4.22 29.61
CA ASN A 951 30.28 -4.39 30.23
C ASN A 951 31.37 -4.04 29.19
N THR A 952 32.36 -3.23 29.58
CA THR A 952 33.33 -2.63 28.65
C THR A 952 34.64 -3.43 28.54
N PRO A 953 35.19 -3.59 27.32
CA PRO A 953 36.61 -3.92 27.11
C PRO A 953 37.48 -2.65 27.03
N SER A 954 38.71 -2.75 27.51
CA SER A 954 39.62 -1.60 27.72
C SER A 954 40.32 -1.06 26.46
N HIS A 955 40.51 0.27 26.39
CA HIS A 955 41.41 0.94 25.44
C HIS A 955 42.90 0.51 25.56
N ARG A 956 43.63 0.63 24.44
CA ARG A 956 45.06 1.02 24.45
C ARG A 956 45.28 2.25 23.54
N ARG A 957 46.11 3.18 24.00
CA ARG A 957 46.58 4.40 23.29
C ARG A 957 47.99 4.17 22.71
N PRO A 958 48.41 4.99 21.72
CA PRO A 958 49.28 6.15 22.00
C PRO A 958 48.73 7.45 21.35
N LYS A 959 48.73 8.64 21.99
CA LYS A 959 49.87 9.58 22.17
C LYS A 959 50.66 9.80 20.86
N ARG A 960 50.43 10.86 20.07
CA ARG A 960 50.61 12.33 20.32
C ARG A 960 52.07 12.76 20.51
N SER A 961 52.54 13.59 19.58
CA SER A 961 53.70 14.48 19.68
C SER A 961 53.31 15.86 19.10
N ASP A 962 53.70 16.94 19.76
CA ASP A 962 53.27 18.31 19.44
C ASP A 962 54.32 19.12 18.64
N ARG A 963 53.93 20.35 18.27
CA ARG A 963 54.74 21.60 18.39
C ARG A 963 55.43 22.18 17.13
N MET A 964 54.69 23.08 16.46
CA MET A 964 54.99 24.53 16.31
C MET A 964 56.38 24.99 15.79
N GLN A 965 56.38 25.88 14.77
CA GLN A 965 57.00 27.24 14.76
C GLN A 965 57.78 27.65 13.47
N ARG A 966 57.35 28.79 12.87
CA ARG A 966 58.08 29.79 12.03
C ARG A 966 58.59 29.51 10.60
N ASP A 967 58.12 30.38 9.69
CA ASP A 967 58.84 31.42 8.91
C ASP A 967 60.20 31.12 8.25
N ASP A 968 60.24 31.13 6.90
CA ASP A 968 61.06 32.03 6.04
C ASP A 968 60.66 31.78 4.55
N SER A 969 60.34 32.78 3.71
CA SER A 969 61.22 33.64 2.88
C SER A 969 62.21 32.87 1.96
N GLY A 970 62.34 33.14 0.65
CA GLY A 970 61.65 34.04 -0.28
C GLY A 970 62.30 34.01 -1.70
N THR A 971 61.86 34.87 -2.64
CA THR A 971 62.47 35.15 -3.99
C THR A 971 62.55 33.97 -5.00
N GLU A 972 62.56 34.13 -6.34
CA GLU A 972 62.62 35.33 -7.21
C GLU A 972 62.00 35.10 -8.61
N GLY A 973 61.35 36.14 -9.18
CA GLY A 973 61.29 36.52 -10.63
C GLY A 973 60.60 35.60 -11.67
N SER A 974 59.96 36.07 -12.75
CA SER A 974 59.51 37.40 -13.25
C SER A 974 58.31 37.16 -14.21
N SER A 975 57.51 38.09 -14.76
CA SER A 975 57.78 39.46 -15.27
C SER A 975 56.52 40.34 -15.46
N SER A 976 56.73 41.65 -15.67
CA SER A 976 55.92 42.58 -16.51
C SER A 976 54.40 42.76 -16.28
N SER A 977 54.04 43.33 -15.12
CA SER A 977 53.32 44.61 -14.93
C SER A 977 52.33 45.25 -15.97
N PHE A 978 51.30 45.88 -15.39
CA PHE A 978 50.53 47.10 -15.79
C PHE A 978 49.17 47.01 -16.53
N ASP A 979 48.18 47.69 -15.94
CA ASP A 979 46.81 47.89 -16.41
C ASP A 979 46.66 48.93 -17.53
N THR A 980 45.62 48.79 -18.37
CA THR A 980 44.77 49.92 -18.78
C THR A 980 43.44 49.49 -19.41
N THR A 981 42.34 50.11 -18.96
CA THR A 981 41.06 50.23 -19.71
C THR A 981 41.01 51.57 -20.45
N PRO A 982 40.13 51.86 -21.45
CA PRO A 982 38.93 51.11 -21.88
C PRO A 982 38.65 51.03 -23.42
N ALA A 983 37.56 50.35 -23.78
CA ALA A 983 36.59 50.65 -24.86
C ALA A 983 36.92 50.54 -26.40
N SER A 984 36.25 49.55 -27.03
CA SER A 984 35.32 49.69 -28.20
C SER A 984 35.77 49.47 -29.67
N MET A 985 34.75 49.17 -30.50
CA MET A 985 34.69 49.09 -31.99
C MET A 985 35.29 47.85 -32.68
N LEU A 986 34.74 47.26 -33.76
CA LEU A 986 33.51 47.46 -34.58
C LEU A 986 32.69 46.12 -34.61
N ALA A 987 31.35 46.05 -34.66
CA ALA A 987 30.35 46.46 -35.69
C ALA A 987 30.45 45.65 -37.01
N SER A 988 29.36 45.28 -37.73
CA SER A 988 28.03 45.93 -37.89
C SER A 988 26.93 44.89 -38.31
N ASP A 989 25.63 45.19 -38.53
CA ASP A 989 24.82 46.42 -38.35
C ASP A 989 23.30 46.10 -38.16
N ARG A 990 22.60 46.85 -37.28
CA ARG A 990 21.25 47.48 -37.41
C ARG A 990 19.99 46.70 -37.90
N ARG A 991 18.72 47.12 -37.64
CA ARG A 991 18.14 48.36 -37.07
C ARG A 991 16.70 48.14 -36.53
N GLU A 992 16.22 49.04 -35.67
CA GLU A 992 14.78 49.30 -35.43
C GLU A 992 14.24 50.43 -36.33
N ALA A 993 12.92 50.47 -36.58
CA ALA A 993 12.12 51.69 -36.83
C ALA A 993 10.59 51.40 -36.80
N THR A 994 9.75 52.43 -36.69
CA THR A 994 8.27 52.33 -36.53
C THR A 994 7.51 53.14 -37.60
N LEU A 995 6.17 52.92 -37.72
CA LEU A 995 5.15 53.74 -38.41
C LEU A 995 5.20 53.71 -39.97
N LEU A 996 4.08 53.64 -40.73
CA LEU A 996 2.83 54.41 -40.66
C LEU A 996 1.60 53.66 -41.27
N ARG A 997 0.42 54.32 -41.40
CA ARG A 997 -0.89 53.77 -41.87
C ARG A 997 -1.28 54.23 -43.28
N THR A 998 -2.17 53.49 -43.97
CA THR A 998 -3.50 53.97 -44.44
C THR A 998 -4.46 52.87 -44.96
N SER A 999 -5.75 52.98 -44.60
CA SER A 999 -7.00 52.73 -45.38
C SER A 999 -7.24 51.45 -46.24
N GLN A 1000 -8.46 50.90 -46.41
CA GLN A 1000 -9.80 51.14 -45.80
C GLN A 1000 -10.77 49.94 -46.05
N THR A 1001 -11.69 49.72 -45.10
CA THR A 1001 -13.11 49.21 -45.16
C THR A 1001 -13.73 48.69 -46.49
N ILE A 1002 -14.66 47.69 -46.51
CA ILE A 1002 -16.09 47.81 -46.09
C ILE A 1002 -16.82 46.42 -46.00
N ALA A 1003 -17.77 46.31 -45.05
CA ALA A 1003 -19.01 45.46 -44.96
C ALA A 1003 -19.03 43.90 -44.89
N SER A 1004 -20.14 43.44 -44.31
CA SER A 1004 -20.69 42.08 -44.23
C SER A 1004 -21.52 41.71 -45.48
N PRO A 1005 -22.13 40.50 -45.50
CA PRO A 1005 -23.55 40.42 -45.82
C PRO A 1005 -24.39 39.83 -44.68
N ALA A 1006 -25.72 40.00 -44.77
CA ALA A 1006 -26.70 39.49 -43.81
C ALA A 1006 -27.72 38.56 -44.48
N ASN A 1007 -28.46 37.82 -43.65
CA ASN A 1007 -29.79 37.23 -43.89
C ASN A 1007 -30.31 37.16 -45.35
N ILE A 1008 -30.35 35.94 -45.93
CA ILE A 1008 -31.28 35.61 -47.01
C ILE A 1008 -31.93 34.25 -46.75
N GLN A 1009 -33.24 34.27 -46.49
CA GLN A 1009 -34.22 33.25 -46.88
C GLN A 1009 -35.17 33.90 -47.89
N PRO A 1010 -35.97 33.15 -48.67
CA PRO A 1010 -35.94 31.71 -48.96
C PRO A 1010 -35.61 31.48 -50.46
N PRO A 1011 -36.03 30.36 -51.08
CA PRO A 1011 -37.29 30.46 -51.81
C PRO A 1011 -38.33 29.39 -51.43
N THR A 1012 -39.60 29.79 -51.46
CA THR A 1012 -40.74 28.92 -51.19
C THR A 1012 -41.15 28.18 -52.47
N TYR A 1013 -41.25 26.84 -52.41
CA TYR A 1013 -42.10 26.08 -53.34
C TYR A 1013 -43.02 25.17 -52.55
N THR A 1014 -44.24 25.66 -52.32
CA THR A 1014 -45.37 24.85 -51.90
C THR A 1014 -45.82 23.95 -53.05
N PHE A 1015 -46.04 22.67 -52.76
CA PHE A 1015 -47.08 21.90 -53.46
C PHE A 1015 -48.01 21.29 -52.42
N THR A 1016 -49.30 21.60 -52.54
CA THR A 1016 -50.35 21.18 -51.63
C THR A 1016 -51.27 20.16 -52.29
N ALA A 1017 -51.40 18.99 -51.67
CA ALA A 1017 -52.58 18.14 -51.72
C ALA A 1017 -52.75 17.56 -50.30
N GLN A 1018 -53.92 17.58 -49.64
CA GLN A 1018 -55.24 17.05 -50.05
C GLN A 1018 -55.22 15.51 -50.18
N ALA A 1019 -56.12 14.75 -49.53
CA ALA A 1019 -57.23 15.17 -48.66
C ALA A 1019 -57.62 14.09 -47.62
N GLU A 1020 -58.50 14.52 -46.70
CA GLU A 1020 -59.61 13.78 -46.09
C GLU A 1020 -59.39 12.43 -45.37
N ALA A 1021 -60.00 12.35 -44.18
CA ALA A 1021 -60.30 11.09 -43.53
C ALA A 1021 -61.73 10.67 -43.89
N HIS A 1022 -61.96 9.36 -44.11
CA HIS A 1022 -63.29 8.80 -43.85
C HIS A 1022 -63.24 7.34 -43.37
N THR A 1023 -64.03 7.11 -42.32
CA THR A 1023 -64.64 5.85 -41.84
C THR A 1023 -64.70 4.69 -42.84
N SER A 1024 -64.49 3.45 -42.42
CA SER A 1024 -65.62 2.66 -41.88
C SER A 1024 -65.27 1.33 -41.17
N GLN A 1025 -66.13 0.98 -40.21
CA GLN A 1025 -66.60 -0.33 -39.75
C GLN A 1025 -65.61 -1.54 -39.74
N ARG A 1026 -65.20 -2.07 -38.57
CA ARG A 1026 -65.98 -2.77 -37.51
C ARG A 1026 -66.39 -4.21 -37.86
N LYS A 1027 -65.89 -5.17 -37.08
CA LYS A 1027 -66.70 -6.28 -36.55
C LYS A 1027 -66.19 -6.73 -35.17
N ASP A 1028 -67.13 -6.89 -34.24
CA ASP A 1028 -66.89 -7.30 -32.85
C ASP A 1028 -66.60 -8.83 -32.78
N LYS A 1029 -66.06 -9.42 -31.69
CA LYS A 1029 -66.84 -9.68 -30.46
C LYS A 1029 -66.02 -10.09 -29.22
N HIS A 1030 -66.49 -9.57 -28.08
CA HIS A 1030 -66.52 -10.12 -26.71
C HIS A 1030 -65.25 -10.58 -25.97
N ARG A 1031 -64.83 -9.67 -25.08
CA ARG A 1031 -64.35 -9.93 -23.71
C ARG A 1031 -65.55 -9.88 -22.72
N ALA A 1032 -65.47 -10.61 -21.60
CA ALA A 1032 -66.41 -10.56 -20.45
C ALA A 1032 -65.76 -11.29 -19.23
N ILE A 1033 -66.06 -11.08 -17.92
CA ILE A 1033 -66.56 -9.97 -17.05
C ILE A 1033 -66.62 -10.55 -15.60
N TYR A 1034 -66.47 -9.90 -14.43
CA TYR A 1034 -66.18 -8.51 -13.96
C TYR A 1034 -65.40 -8.56 -12.61
N ASP A 1035 -65.11 -7.41 -11.99
CA ASP A 1035 -64.59 -7.24 -10.61
C ASP A 1035 -65.62 -7.46 -9.47
N VAL A 1036 -65.17 -7.51 -8.19
CA VAL A 1036 -65.65 -6.71 -7.00
C VAL A 1036 -65.13 -7.30 -5.64
N ARG A 1037 -65.13 -6.49 -4.56
CA ARG A 1037 -64.75 -6.77 -3.13
C ARG A 1037 -65.91 -6.33 -2.17
N PRO A 1038 -65.86 -6.41 -0.81
CA PRO A 1038 -65.11 -7.22 0.20
C PRO A 1038 -66.16 -8.06 1.03
N PRO A 1039 -66.25 -8.19 2.38
CA PRO A 1039 -65.32 -8.03 3.54
C PRO A 1039 -65.35 -9.15 4.64
N GLU A 1040 -64.50 -8.96 5.68
CA GLU A 1040 -64.61 -9.28 7.13
C GLU A 1040 -65.45 -10.45 7.70
N SER A 1041 -64.80 -11.31 8.52
CA SER A 1041 -65.00 -11.40 10.00
C SER A 1041 -64.14 -12.52 10.67
N VAL A 1042 -64.03 -12.52 12.01
CA VAL A 1042 -63.14 -13.36 12.87
C VAL A 1042 -63.83 -13.64 14.22
N PRO A 1043 -63.76 -14.87 14.82
CA PRO A 1043 -63.30 -14.98 16.23
C PRO A 1043 -62.67 -16.33 16.71
N VAL A 1044 -61.71 -16.23 17.68
CA VAL A 1044 -61.58 -16.92 19.00
C VAL A 1044 -61.83 -18.45 19.09
N THR A 1045 -60.95 -19.38 19.53
CA THR A 1045 -59.99 -19.52 20.67
C THR A 1045 -60.55 -20.13 21.97
N THR A 1046 -60.12 -21.36 22.31
CA THR A 1046 -59.95 -21.97 23.67
C THR A 1046 -59.04 -23.20 23.51
N LEU A 1047 -57.98 -23.54 24.27
CA LEU A 1047 -57.53 -23.39 25.67
C LEU A 1047 -58.17 -24.32 26.72
N GLN A 1048 -57.41 -25.35 27.14
CA GLN A 1048 -57.36 -25.85 28.52
C GLN A 1048 -56.03 -26.58 28.78
N SER A 1049 -55.63 -26.75 30.05
CA SER A 1049 -54.29 -27.20 30.46
C SER A 1049 -54.30 -28.04 31.74
N THR A 1050 -53.29 -28.89 31.90
CA THR A 1050 -52.83 -29.45 33.19
C THR A 1050 -51.32 -29.72 33.14
N TYR A 1051 -50.68 -29.79 34.31
CA TYR A 1051 -49.23 -29.84 34.50
C TYR A 1051 -48.66 -31.26 34.46
N ASP A 1052 -47.37 -31.44 34.12
CA ASP A 1052 -46.32 -31.68 35.15
C ASP A 1052 -44.87 -31.65 34.60
N TYR A 1053 -43.89 -31.97 35.47
CA TYR A 1053 -42.48 -31.54 35.47
C TYR A 1053 -41.47 -32.18 34.48
N THR A 1054 -40.30 -31.51 34.38
CA THR A 1054 -38.93 -31.98 34.00
C THR A 1054 -38.53 -32.15 32.52
N SER A 1055 -37.20 -32.23 32.30
CA SER A 1055 -36.42 -31.91 31.09
C SER A 1055 -34.95 -32.36 31.29
N PRO A 1056 -34.03 -32.50 30.29
CA PRO A 1056 -34.15 -32.43 28.82
C PRO A 1056 -33.58 -33.71 28.10
N LEU A 1057 -33.38 -33.62 26.77
CA LEU A 1057 -32.59 -34.50 25.88
C LEU A 1057 -33.11 -35.93 25.59
N SER A 1058 -33.44 -36.24 24.32
CA SER A 1058 -33.35 -37.59 23.72
C SER A 1058 -33.50 -37.56 22.17
N PRO A 1059 -33.14 -38.64 21.43
CA PRO A 1059 -32.73 -38.55 20.02
C PRO A 1059 -33.43 -39.56 19.05
N SER A 1060 -32.86 -39.67 17.83
CA SER A 1060 -32.84 -40.86 16.95
C SER A 1060 -34.07 -41.23 16.11
N MET A 1061 -33.82 -41.44 14.81
CA MET A 1061 -34.24 -42.65 14.09
C MET A 1061 -33.12 -43.08 13.11
N LEU A 1062 -33.01 -44.38 12.84
CA LEU A 1062 -31.93 -45.01 12.05
C LEU A 1062 -32.43 -46.29 11.35
N SER A 1063 -31.57 -46.90 10.53
CA SER A 1063 -31.78 -48.12 9.71
C SER A 1063 -32.67 -47.92 8.47
N SER A 1064 -32.45 -48.58 7.32
CA SER A 1064 -31.40 -49.50 6.85
C SER A 1064 -31.30 -49.34 5.30
N SER A 1065 -30.25 -49.68 4.56
CA SER A 1065 -29.26 -50.75 4.75
C SER A 1065 -27.98 -50.58 3.91
N SER A 1066 -26.80 -50.81 4.49
CA SER A 1066 -25.58 -51.31 3.79
C SER A 1066 -24.38 -51.46 4.74
N TYR A 1067 -24.40 -52.46 5.62
CA TYR A 1067 -23.25 -52.80 6.48
C TYR A 1067 -22.55 -54.08 6.00
N LYS A 1068 -21.22 -54.04 5.96
CA LYS A 1068 -20.33 -55.21 5.96
C LYS A 1068 -19.27 -55.01 7.04
N SER A 1069 -19.25 -55.89 8.03
CA SER A 1069 -18.18 -55.98 9.03
C SER A 1069 -17.15 -57.00 8.60
N ILE A 1070 -15.86 -56.70 8.75
CA ILE A 1070 -14.77 -57.68 8.72
C ILE A 1070 -14.33 -57.89 10.17
N ASN A 1071 -14.30 -59.14 10.63
CA ASN A 1071 -13.78 -59.48 11.95
C ASN A 1071 -12.32 -59.94 11.81
N LEU A 1072 -11.40 -59.31 12.53
CA LEU A 1072 -9.95 -59.57 12.44
C LEU A 1072 -9.41 -60.46 13.57
N THR A 1073 -10.27 -61.11 14.35
CA THR A 1073 -9.85 -62.13 15.33
C THR A 1073 -9.97 -63.54 14.74
N ASN A 1074 -8.89 -64.08 14.18
CA ASN A 1074 -8.72 -65.54 14.09
C ASN A 1074 -7.23 -65.92 14.14
N HIS A 1075 -6.90 -66.84 15.06
CA HIS A 1075 -5.55 -67.26 15.49
C HIS A 1075 -4.73 -66.24 16.32
N MET A 1076 -3.95 -66.78 17.26
CA MET A 1076 -3.05 -66.10 18.21
C MET A 1076 -3.73 -65.16 19.24
N SER A 1077 -4.55 -65.75 20.12
CA SER A 1077 -5.16 -65.08 21.27
C SER A 1077 -4.19 -64.86 22.44
N GLY A 1078 -4.01 -63.59 22.85
CA GLY A 1078 -3.69 -63.25 24.25
C GLY A 1078 -5.01 -63.00 25.04
N PRO A 1079 -5.06 -63.18 26.37
CA PRO A 1079 -6.33 -63.14 27.10
C PRO A 1079 -6.99 -61.76 27.24
N ASP A 1080 -6.23 -60.67 27.11
CA ASP A 1080 -6.58 -59.36 27.69
C ASP A 1080 -6.77 -58.21 26.68
N GLU A 1081 -6.85 -58.46 25.36
CA GLU A 1081 -7.09 -57.40 24.35
C GLU A 1081 -8.56 -57.35 23.88
N PRO A 1082 -9.25 -56.19 23.95
CA PRO A 1082 -10.65 -56.06 23.51
C PRO A 1082 -10.78 -56.04 21.98
N ALA A 1083 -11.87 -56.64 21.47
CA ALA A 1083 -12.10 -56.82 20.03
C ALA A 1083 -12.26 -55.50 19.26
N ARG A 1084 -11.37 -55.24 18.30
CA ARG A 1084 -11.40 -54.06 17.43
C ARG A 1084 -12.39 -54.25 16.27
N ILE A 1085 -13.62 -53.75 16.44
CA ILE A 1085 -14.63 -53.71 15.36
C ILE A 1085 -14.46 -52.41 14.56
N ILE A 1086 -14.14 -52.51 13.27
CA ILE A 1086 -14.19 -51.38 12.34
C ILE A 1086 -15.51 -51.44 11.56
N THR A 1087 -16.31 -50.38 11.64
CA THR A 1087 -17.47 -50.15 10.77
C THR A 1087 -17.28 -48.85 9.99
N TYR A 1088 -17.46 -48.90 8.68
CA TYR A 1088 -17.43 -47.73 7.80
C TYR A 1088 -18.79 -47.57 7.09
N THR A 1089 -19.24 -46.33 6.95
CA THR A 1089 -20.49 -45.99 6.25
C THR A 1089 -20.17 -45.24 4.96
N LYS A 1090 -20.52 -45.81 3.81
CA LYS A 1090 -20.29 -45.17 2.51
C LYS A 1090 -21.40 -44.15 2.19
N HIS A 1091 -21.23 -42.93 2.67
CA HIS A 1091 -22.03 -41.79 2.19
C HIS A 1091 -21.46 -41.25 0.86
N SER A 1092 -22.35 -40.70 0.03
CA SER A 1092 -22.00 -40.00 -1.21
C SER A 1092 -21.78 -38.51 -0.95
N GLN A 1093 -20.75 -37.93 -1.59
CA GLN A 1093 -20.24 -36.56 -1.42
C GLN A 1093 -19.43 -36.36 -0.12
N GLY A 1094 -18.22 -35.80 -0.28
CA GLY A 1094 -17.20 -35.67 0.78
C GLY A 1094 -16.26 -36.88 0.84
N PHE A 1095 -15.10 -36.79 0.17
CA PHE A 1095 -13.99 -37.71 0.41
C PHE A 1095 -13.22 -37.24 1.65
N THR A 1096 -13.48 -37.84 2.81
CA THR A 1096 -12.53 -37.82 3.93
C THR A 1096 -11.43 -38.84 3.63
N TRP A 1097 -10.28 -38.37 3.16
CA TRP A 1097 -9.08 -39.18 3.00
C TRP A 1097 -8.43 -39.44 4.37
N ASN A 1098 -7.51 -40.40 4.42
CA ASN A 1098 -6.82 -40.78 5.66
C ASN A 1098 -5.60 -39.88 5.88
N ASP A 1099 -5.58 -39.13 6.97
CA ASP A 1099 -4.49 -38.18 7.30
C ASP A 1099 -3.12 -38.87 7.44
N GLU A 1100 -3.08 -40.19 7.70
CA GLU A 1100 -1.84 -40.98 7.69
C GLU A 1100 -1.22 -41.23 6.30
N LEU A 1101 -1.88 -40.84 5.20
CA LEU A 1101 -1.37 -41.10 3.85
C LEU A 1101 -0.43 -39.99 3.32
N PHE A 1102 -0.51 -38.78 3.87
CA PHE A 1102 0.31 -37.62 3.45
C PHE A 1102 1.35 -37.25 4.52
N LEU A 1103 2.27 -38.18 4.77
CA LEU A 1103 3.48 -37.90 5.54
C LEU A 1103 4.51 -37.19 4.64
N PRO A 1104 5.16 -36.09 5.10
CA PRO A 1104 6.31 -35.51 4.41
C PRO A 1104 7.39 -36.56 4.09
N SER A 1105 8.13 -36.37 2.99
CA SER A 1105 9.11 -37.33 2.44
C SER A 1105 10.03 -37.97 3.48
N TYR A 1106 10.56 -37.17 4.41
CA TYR A 1106 11.47 -37.62 5.48
C TYR A 1106 10.86 -38.63 6.47
N LEU A 1107 9.53 -38.76 6.55
CA LEU A 1107 8.83 -39.73 7.41
C LEU A 1107 8.54 -41.07 6.71
N VAL A 1108 8.44 -41.09 5.37
CA VAL A 1108 8.29 -42.33 4.58
C VAL A 1108 9.51 -43.24 4.79
N GLY A 1109 10.71 -42.66 4.84
CA GLY A 1109 11.96 -43.38 5.13
C GLY A 1109 12.04 -44.02 6.52
N ARG A 1110 11.26 -43.55 7.51
CA ARG A 1110 11.26 -44.13 8.87
C ARG A 1110 10.45 -45.43 8.96
N ARG A 1111 9.26 -45.52 8.34
CA ARG A 1111 8.40 -46.73 8.44
C ARG A 1111 9.00 -47.98 7.79
N TYR A 1112 9.93 -47.86 6.84
CA TYR A 1112 10.62 -49.01 6.22
C TYR A 1112 11.94 -49.44 6.88
N ARG A 1113 12.45 -48.70 7.88
CA ARG A 1113 13.76 -48.97 8.50
C ARG A 1113 13.68 -49.64 9.90
N GLY A 1114 12.61 -50.41 10.15
CA GLY A 1114 12.24 -50.92 11.48
C GLY A 1114 12.30 -52.43 11.72
N SER A 1115 12.81 -53.26 10.79
CA SER A 1115 12.61 -54.72 10.85
C SER A 1115 13.78 -55.60 10.38
N LYS A 1116 15.01 -55.36 10.86
CA LYS A 1116 16.14 -56.31 10.71
C LYS A 1116 17.01 -56.43 11.97
N ALA A 1117 16.74 -57.43 12.81
CA ALA A 1117 17.76 -58.29 13.45
C ALA A 1117 17.18 -59.35 14.41
N ARG A 1118 17.09 -60.62 13.96
CA ARG A 1118 17.38 -61.77 14.84
C ARG A 1118 17.87 -62.97 14.01
N ARG A 1119 18.99 -63.57 14.41
CA ARG A 1119 19.69 -64.66 13.70
C ARG A 1119 19.20 -66.04 14.13
N ARG A 1120 19.14 -66.99 13.18
CA ARG A 1120 19.54 -68.43 13.30
C ARG A 1120 19.50 -69.03 11.88
N TRP A 1121 20.63 -69.53 11.35
CA TRP A 1121 21.18 -70.91 11.50
C TRP A 1121 20.60 -71.91 10.50
N GLY A 1122 21.34 -72.09 9.39
CA GLY A 1122 21.68 -73.41 8.82
C GLY A 1122 20.68 -74.10 7.89
N GLN A 1123 21.26 -74.97 7.05
CA GLN A 1123 20.70 -76.21 6.49
C GLN A 1123 19.67 -76.08 5.34
N ASP A 1124 19.79 -76.78 4.20
CA ASP A 1124 20.89 -77.54 3.54
C ASP A 1124 20.56 -77.66 2.01
N ASP A 1125 21.47 -78.23 1.21
CA ASP A 1125 21.29 -78.83 -0.16
C ASP A 1125 20.92 -77.89 -1.35
N GLU A 1126 21.76 -77.79 -2.40
CA GLU A 1126 21.71 -78.49 -3.73
C GLU A 1126 20.61 -77.94 -4.69
N ASP A 1127 20.84 -77.66 -5.98
CA ASP A 1127 21.87 -78.11 -6.95
C ASP A 1127 22.26 -77.04 -8.01
N ASP A 1128 23.31 -77.35 -8.79
CA ASP A 1128 23.83 -76.73 -10.05
C ASP A 1128 24.24 -75.23 -10.03
N MET A 1129 25.53 -74.86 -10.17
CA MET A 1129 26.45 -74.98 -11.34
C MET A 1129 26.03 -74.09 -12.54
N ASP A 1130 26.90 -73.41 -13.30
CA ASP A 1130 28.35 -73.09 -13.28
C ASP A 1130 28.55 -71.98 -14.38
N ILE A 1131 29.63 -71.21 -14.57
CA ILE A 1131 31.02 -71.09 -14.08
C ILE A 1131 31.38 -69.58 -14.26
N ASP A 1132 32.10 -68.89 -13.38
CA ASP A 1132 33.58 -68.66 -13.39
C ASP A 1132 34.18 -68.18 -14.73
N GLU A 1133 35.27 -67.40 -14.83
CA GLU A 1133 36.29 -66.83 -13.92
C GLU A 1133 36.62 -65.39 -14.43
N GLY A 1134 37.34 -64.49 -13.76
CA GLY A 1134 38.08 -64.55 -12.49
C GLY A 1134 38.91 -63.26 -12.26
N ASP A 1135 39.81 -63.29 -11.28
CA ASP A 1135 40.90 -62.34 -10.95
C ASP A 1135 40.55 -60.85 -10.62
N LEU A 1136 40.52 -60.37 -9.35
CA LEU A 1136 41.54 -60.27 -8.27
C LEU A 1136 42.42 -58.98 -8.36
N PRO A 1137 43.04 -58.46 -7.25
CA PRO A 1137 42.53 -58.37 -5.87
C PRO A 1137 42.98 -57.10 -5.06
N PHE A 1138 42.57 -57.00 -3.78
CA PHE A 1138 43.25 -56.36 -2.61
C PHE A 1138 43.78 -54.90 -2.68
N ASP A 1139 43.87 -54.11 -1.60
CA ASP A 1139 43.14 -53.98 -0.31
C ASP A 1139 43.67 -52.69 0.36
N GLU A 1140 42.84 -51.85 0.99
CA GLU A 1140 43.27 -50.96 2.09
C GLU A 1140 42.11 -50.28 2.84
N GLU A 1141 42.33 -49.91 4.10
CA GLU A 1141 41.33 -49.36 5.01
C GLU A 1141 41.09 -47.84 4.81
N VAL A 1142 39.85 -47.38 5.04
CA VAL A 1142 39.54 -45.94 5.17
C VAL A 1142 38.68 -45.71 6.41
N ASP A 1143 39.11 -44.75 7.24
CA ASP A 1143 38.53 -44.42 8.54
C ASP A 1143 37.06 -44.00 8.51
N ARG A 1144 36.33 -44.37 9.57
CA ARG A 1144 34.96 -43.90 9.83
C ARG A 1144 34.95 -42.71 10.78
N CYS A 1145 34.68 -41.52 10.27
CA CYS A 1145 34.36 -40.34 11.08
C CYS A 1145 32.82 -40.17 11.22
N PRO A 1146 32.29 -39.66 12.34
CA PRO A 1146 30.87 -39.81 12.68
C PRO A 1146 29.96 -38.77 12.02
N VAL A 1147 28.87 -39.22 11.41
CA VAL A 1147 27.70 -38.38 11.11
C VAL A 1147 26.89 -38.20 12.39
N ALA A 1148 26.67 -36.96 12.80
CA ALA A 1148 25.91 -36.62 13.99
C ALA A 1148 24.40 -36.56 13.69
N ASP A 1149 23.76 -37.72 13.58
CA ASP A 1149 22.30 -37.86 13.45
C ASP A 1149 21.59 -37.43 14.75
N ILE A 1150 21.32 -36.13 14.89
CA ILE A 1150 20.56 -35.56 16.01
C ILE A 1150 19.08 -35.55 15.66
N PHE A 1151 18.36 -36.61 16.04
CA PHE A 1151 16.91 -36.65 15.98
C PHE A 1151 16.29 -35.94 17.18
N VAL A 1152 15.45 -34.94 16.93
CA VAL A 1152 14.48 -34.47 17.93
C VAL A 1152 13.43 -35.57 18.11
N THR A 1153 13.15 -35.93 19.36
CA THR A 1153 12.08 -36.87 19.73
C THR A 1153 10.72 -36.18 19.71
N ASP A 1154 9.63 -36.93 19.56
CA ASP A 1154 8.27 -36.36 19.57
C ASP A 1154 7.93 -35.72 20.93
N GLU A 1155 8.57 -36.19 22.01
CA GLU A 1155 8.50 -35.61 23.36
C GLU A 1155 9.24 -34.26 23.46
N GLU A 1156 10.40 -34.11 22.81
CA GLU A 1156 11.10 -32.82 22.70
C GLU A 1156 10.36 -31.85 21.76
N ALA A 1157 9.72 -32.34 20.71
CA ALA A 1157 8.87 -31.52 19.84
C ALA A 1157 7.66 -30.96 20.61
N ALA A 1158 7.00 -31.80 21.41
CA ALA A 1158 5.93 -31.37 22.31
C ALA A 1158 6.42 -30.35 23.38
N ALA A 1159 7.67 -30.46 23.83
CA ALA A 1159 8.29 -29.52 24.76
C ALA A 1159 8.76 -28.18 24.13
N MET A 1160 8.63 -28.00 22.81
CA MET A 1160 9.02 -26.76 22.10
C MET A 1160 7.83 -25.96 21.54
N LEU A 1161 6.60 -26.41 21.78
CA LEU A 1161 5.38 -25.60 21.57
C LEU A 1161 5.07 -24.75 22.83
N PRO A 1162 4.48 -23.54 22.67
CA PRO A 1162 4.14 -22.63 23.78
C PRO A 1162 2.80 -22.95 24.47
#